data_AF-A0A4U0F9V6-F1
#
_entry.id   AF-A0A4U0F9V6-F1
#
_cell.length_a   1.000
_cell.length_b   1.000
_cell.length_c   1.000
_cell.angle_alpha   90.00
_cell.angle_beta   90.00
_cell.angle_gamma   90.00
#
_symmetry.space_group_name_H-M   'P 1'
#
loop_
_entity.id
_entity.type
_entity.pdbx_description
1 polymer ?
#
loop_
_entity_poly.entity_id
_entity_poly.type
_entity_poly.pdbx_seq_one_letter_code
_entity_poly.pdbx_strand_id
1 'polypeptide(L)'
;MILPNLKRAHWRTLLLIIVLALAVPGFSRVTTYAAVSVPDKIRVGLFLNVKNFQSVTDVATTQSTGGMQLVWRDPQSAIPIGSAAPGEAVRFAMDGYRALVLETADLSAAFAVHKKLQASSKAAFVTKLTKSGQTVYQVTEGSYATASAAASALSRWTSAGVAAGVPSMAKARVAGPWAVEAGPFGSAADASAAAVQIGNAGLDAFVAVKPQNGTIVYVVRVGQEADSAAAAPLQQAVTAVGQSTRVPSPGEPYAVVRQDMTFNGPAGNPVSLYAIPAAAGAVLRADPAGTAPIQLTERFKRSYRGSMEISVLSGSLAVVNEVNFEQYLYSVVGAEVGPSWPLEAQKAQAVAARSYAIASGTGFQIAHVVDTTLSQAYNGTSSENPNSTAGVMATAGEVLTYQGKVISAVFSSNAGGVTADNASEVWGSSSPYLAGGISSPDDGPQDGKPDWYDVALDSGKRGYIRSDLLADTGPNAAGVKQMKVIADGATLRGRPDVASQALTTLPLGTTVVSLGKVPQYTAYSWVEEPSTPDQLLDSLNKFFNLNAPVQTVEITARGPSGRVTELSVNGSPLTLKAPDNWRTALGSVRSTLLNIEQTARMTVLGANGKTRELPQQSGSLQVIGADGETRQVDGENLFVMSASGKTRVVTSKPSFILSGKGYGHGLGMSQYGAKKLAEQGNDYTAILKYYYKNVAIEKGAAG
;
A
#
# COMPACT_ATOMS: atom_id res chain seq x y z
N MET A 1 14.89 42.76 58.30
CA MET A 1 15.92 43.81 58.25
C MET A 1 17.22 43.23 58.80
N ILE A 2 18.21 43.05 57.92
CA ILE A 2 19.67 43.15 58.17
C ILE A 2 20.36 42.11 59.10
N LEU A 3 21.08 41.19 58.44
CA LEU A 3 22.38 40.53 58.81
C LEU A 3 23.35 41.47 59.55
N PRO A 4 24.39 41.04 60.34
CA PRO A 4 25.50 40.28 59.74
C PRO A 4 26.49 39.47 60.65
N ASN A 5 27.19 38.56 59.96
CA ASN A 5 28.62 38.18 60.00
C ASN A 5 29.37 37.97 61.34
N LEU A 6 30.04 36.81 61.44
CA LEU A 6 31.45 36.75 61.88
C LEU A 6 32.23 35.57 61.23
N LYS A 7 33.54 35.79 61.11
CA LYS A 7 34.53 35.10 60.26
C LYS A 7 35.23 33.89 60.92
N ARG A 8 35.64 32.96 60.03
CA ARG A 8 36.93 32.21 59.95
C ARG A 8 37.43 31.38 61.16
N ALA A 9 37.31 30.06 61.02
CA ALA A 9 38.39 29.06 61.18
C ALA A 9 37.92 27.74 60.53
N HIS A 10 38.82 26.78 60.28
CA HIS A 10 38.58 25.44 59.67
C HIS A 10 38.79 25.31 58.15
N TRP A 11 40.04 25.46 57.70
CA TRP A 11 40.46 25.08 56.34
C TRP A 11 41.60 24.05 56.28
N ARG A 12 41.88 23.34 57.38
CA ARG A 12 42.93 22.31 57.41
C ARG A 12 42.48 20.90 57.79
N THR A 13 41.18 20.68 58.03
CA THR A 13 40.62 19.35 58.35
C THR A 13 39.70 18.80 57.26
N LEU A 14 39.48 19.53 56.16
CA LEU A 14 38.59 19.11 55.07
C LEU A 14 39.29 18.36 53.92
N LEU A 15 40.63 18.34 53.90
CA LEU A 15 41.42 17.83 52.77
C LEU A 15 41.80 16.34 52.88
N LEU A 16 41.58 15.70 54.04
CA LEU A 16 41.84 14.26 54.24
C LEU A 16 40.61 13.36 54.07
N ILE A 17 39.40 13.94 54.01
CA ILE A 17 38.13 13.19 53.79
C ILE A 17 37.75 13.15 52.30
N ILE A 18 38.37 13.97 51.45
CA ILE A 18 38.08 14.03 50.00
C ILE A 18 38.93 13.04 49.17
N VAL A 19 39.99 12.46 49.73
CA VAL A 19 40.89 11.53 48.99
C VAL A 19 40.57 10.04 49.24
N LEU A 20 39.71 9.71 50.21
CA LEU A 20 39.26 8.33 50.48
C LEU A 20 37.84 8.01 49.95
N ALA A 21 37.30 8.85 49.07
CA ALA A 21 36.01 8.63 48.37
C ALA A 21 36.18 8.45 46.84
N LEU A 22 37.41 8.23 46.37
CA LEU A 22 37.76 8.12 44.93
C LEU A 22 38.31 6.75 44.52
N ALA A 23 37.98 5.69 45.28
CA ALA A 23 38.27 4.31 44.88
C ALA A 23 37.05 3.41 45.14
N VAL A 24 35.90 3.77 44.57
CA VAL A 24 34.84 2.80 44.30
C VAL A 24 35.02 2.38 42.84
N PRO A 25 35.31 1.10 42.53
CA PRO A 25 35.28 0.66 41.14
C PRO A 25 33.90 0.99 40.59
N GLY A 26 33.85 1.73 39.48
CA GLY A 26 32.62 2.09 38.82
C GLY A 26 31.84 0.83 38.49
N PHE A 27 30.89 0.47 39.34
CA PHE A 27 29.83 -0.44 38.97
C PHE A 27 29.06 0.29 37.87
N SER A 28 29.38 -0.04 36.62
CA SER A 28 28.50 0.22 35.50
C SER A 28 27.10 -0.19 35.96
N ARG A 29 26.19 0.76 36.09
CA ARG A 29 24.79 0.45 36.33
C ARG A 29 24.37 -0.47 35.20
N VAL A 30 24.20 -1.76 35.49
CA VAL A 30 23.59 -2.70 34.56
C VAL A 30 22.13 -2.27 34.49
N THR A 31 21.81 -1.44 33.50
CA THR A 31 20.43 -1.10 33.20
C THR A 31 19.77 -2.35 32.66
N THR A 32 19.09 -3.10 33.54
CA THR A 32 18.27 -4.24 33.14
C THR A 32 16.97 -3.71 32.54
N TYR A 33 16.78 -3.90 31.24
CA TYR A 33 15.50 -3.65 30.59
C TYR A 33 14.55 -4.84 30.84
N ALA A 34 13.24 -4.57 30.88
CA ALA A 34 12.24 -5.64 30.94
C ALA A 34 12.35 -6.53 29.70
N ALA A 35 12.02 -7.81 29.85
CA ALA A 35 12.01 -8.73 28.72
C ALA A 35 11.04 -8.24 27.62
N VAL A 36 11.50 -8.28 26.37
CA VAL A 36 10.67 -7.94 25.21
C VAL A 36 9.58 -8.98 25.03
N SER A 37 8.36 -8.55 24.73
CA SER A 37 7.23 -9.44 24.42
C SER A 37 6.97 -9.44 22.92
N VAL A 38 6.82 -10.64 22.35
CA VAL A 38 6.37 -10.84 20.96
C VAL A 38 4.96 -11.42 21.04
N PRO A 39 3.93 -10.76 20.47
CA PRO A 39 2.57 -11.25 20.55
C PRO A 39 2.40 -12.52 19.70
N ASP A 40 1.61 -13.46 20.19
CA ASP A 40 1.31 -14.72 19.49
C ASP A 40 0.58 -14.52 18.16
N LYS A 41 -0.22 -13.45 18.07
CA LYS A 41 -1.01 -13.12 16.89
C LYS A 41 -0.75 -11.70 16.43
N ILE A 42 -0.87 -11.52 15.12
CA ILE A 42 -0.94 -10.23 14.47
C ILE A 42 -2.30 -10.06 13.80
N ARG A 43 -2.70 -8.80 13.64
CA ARG A 43 -3.98 -8.38 13.07
C ARG A 43 -3.66 -7.51 11.86
N VAL A 44 -4.02 -7.98 10.68
CA VAL A 44 -3.75 -7.32 9.40
C VAL A 44 -5.05 -6.76 8.83
N GLY A 45 -5.13 -5.44 8.70
CA GLY A 45 -6.27 -4.77 8.08
C GLY A 45 -6.28 -5.03 6.59
N LEU A 46 -7.27 -5.80 6.12
CA LEU A 46 -7.47 -6.04 4.69
C LEU A 46 -8.33 -4.91 4.14
N PHE A 47 -9.52 -4.67 4.71
CA PHE A 47 -10.40 -3.56 4.34
C PHE A 47 -10.65 -2.70 5.57
N LEU A 48 -10.29 -1.41 5.50
CA LEU A 48 -10.49 -0.42 6.57
C LEU A 48 -10.73 0.96 5.95
N ASN A 49 -11.48 1.79 6.67
CA ASN A 49 -11.67 3.20 6.35
C ASN A 49 -11.08 4.08 7.47
N VAL A 50 -9.77 4.29 7.44
CA VAL A 50 -9.06 5.11 8.44
C VAL A 50 -8.23 6.19 7.76
N LYS A 51 -7.89 7.26 8.49
CA LYS A 51 -7.20 8.44 7.95
C LYS A 51 -5.97 8.10 7.07
N ASN A 52 -5.18 7.12 7.49
CA ASN A 52 -3.92 6.75 6.84
C ASN A 52 -4.04 5.51 5.94
N PHE A 53 -5.23 4.92 5.80
CA PHE A 53 -5.49 3.78 4.91
C PHE A 53 -6.98 3.68 4.58
N GLN A 54 -7.32 3.86 3.30
CA GLN A 54 -8.70 3.81 2.81
C GLN A 54 -8.80 2.73 1.75
N SER A 55 -9.36 1.59 2.14
CA SER A 55 -9.73 0.52 1.23
C SER A 55 -10.98 -0.18 1.74
N VAL A 56 -12.10 0.07 1.06
CA VAL A 56 -13.44 -0.31 1.51
C VAL A 56 -14.05 -1.37 0.62
N THR A 57 -15.02 -2.10 1.16
CA THR A 57 -15.85 -3.05 0.43
C THR A 57 -17.26 -3.07 1.03
N ASP A 58 -18.28 -3.31 0.20
CA ASP A 58 -19.67 -3.46 0.67
C ASP A 58 -19.95 -4.88 1.17
N VAL A 59 -19.08 -5.84 0.83
CA VAL A 59 -19.21 -7.26 1.19
C VAL A 59 -17.85 -7.90 1.38
N ALA A 60 -17.79 -8.89 2.26
CA ALA A 60 -16.67 -9.81 2.40
C ALA A 60 -17.17 -11.24 2.18
N THR A 61 -16.61 -11.94 1.19
CA THR A 61 -16.99 -13.31 0.85
C THR A 61 -15.85 -14.25 1.18
N THR A 62 -16.07 -15.08 2.19
CA THR A 62 -15.09 -16.04 2.71
C THR A 62 -15.43 -17.47 2.27
N GLN A 63 -14.40 -18.28 2.02
CA GLN A 63 -14.54 -19.71 1.70
C GLN A 63 -13.26 -20.44 2.14
N SER A 64 -13.37 -21.65 2.67
CA SER A 64 -12.20 -22.48 2.99
C SER A 64 -12.41 -23.91 2.49
N THR A 65 -11.37 -24.51 1.93
CA THR A 65 -11.39 -25.91 1.49
C THR A 65 -11.50 -26.90 2.65
N GLY A 66 -11.18 -26.48 3.88
CA GLY A 66 -11.38 -27.28 5.10
C GLY A 66 -12.73 -27.05 5.78
N GLY A 67 -13.49 -26.03 5.36
CA GLY A 67 -14.66 -25.53 6.08
C GLY A 67 -14.31 -24.43 7.09
N MET A 68 -15.32 -23.84 7.71
CA MET A 68 -15.16 -22.73 8.66
C MET A 68 -16.12 -22.85 9.85
N GLN A 69 -15.70 -22.38 11.02
CA GLN A 69 -16.56 -22.09 12.15
C GLN A 69 -16.84 -20.60 12.19
N LEU A 70 -18.11 -20.23 12.36
CA LEU A 70 -18.53 -18.84 12.47
C LEU A 70 -18.81 -18.54 13.94
N VAL A 71 -18.20 -17.49 14.46
CA VAL A 71 -18.34 -17.09 15.86
C VAL A 71 -18.72 -15.61 15.98
N TRP A 72 -19.50 -15.31 17.00
CA TRP A 72 -19.64 -13.97 17.53
C TRP A 72 -18.49 -13.70 18.50
N ARG A 73 -17.75 -12.62 18.29
CA ARG A 73 -16.64 -12.24 19.17
C ARG A 73 -17.10 -11.18 20.17
N ASP A 74 -17.05 -11.55 21.44
CA ASP A 74 -17.09 -10.64 22.58
C ASP A 74 -15.63 -10.39 23.04
N PRO A 75 -15.28 -9.23 23.61
CA PRO A 75 -14.00 -9.00 24.28
C PRO A 75 -13.45 -10.19 25.10
N GLN A 76 -14.31 -10.99 25.75
CA GLN A 76 -13.89 -12.09 26.62
C GLN A 76 -14.23 -13.49 26.09
N SER A 77 -14.98 -13.62 25.00
CA SER A 77 -15.44 -14.94 24.52
C SER A 77 -15.67 -15.00 23.00
N ALA A 78 -15.61 -16.21 22.46
CA ALA A 78 -16.02 -16.51 21.09
C ALA A 78 -17.20 -17.47 21.14
N ILE A 79 -18.38 -16.99 20.76
CA ILE A 79 -19.64 -17.73 20.89
C ILE A 79 -20.03 -18.27 19.49
N PRO A 80 -20.14 -19.59 19.29
CA PRO A 80 -20.50 -20.15 17.98
C PRO A 80 -21.86 -19.64 17.48
N ILE A 81 -21.91 -19.18 16.23
CA ILE A 81 -23.15 -18.76 15.54
C ILE A 81 -23.51 -19.67 14.36
N GLY A 82 -22.58 -20.51 13.91
CA GLY A 82 -22.79 -21.44 12.80
C GLY A 82 -21.47 -22.01 12.27
N SER A 83 -21.56 -22.76 11.17
CA SER A 83 -20.40 -23.33 10.48
C SER A 83 -20.67 -23.36 8.97
N ALA A 84 -19.61 -23.40 8.18
CA ALA A 84 -19.65 -23.60 6.73
C ALA A 84 -18.88 -24.87 6.37
N ALA A 85 -19.46 -25.70 5.51
CA ALA A 85 -18.83 -26.92 5.01
C ALA A 85 -17.58 -26.62 4.15
N PRO A 86 -16.72 -27.61 3.89
CA PRO A 86 -15.63 -27.50 2.91
C PRO A 86 -16.09 -26.92 1.57
N GLY A 87 -15.49 -25.80 1.16
CA GLY A 87 -15.83 -25.12 -0.09
C GLY A 87 -17.16 -24.36 -0.04
N GLU A 88 -17.85 -24.28 1.09
CA GLU A 88 -19.03 -23.44 1.22
C GLU A 88 -18.60 -21.98 1.45
N ALA A 89 -19.17 -21.07 0.65
CA ALA A 89 -18.94 -19.64 0.82
C ALA A 89 -19.83 -19.08 1.94
N VAL A 90 -19.35 -18.06 2.65
CA VAL A 90 -20.14 -17.26 3.59
C VAL A 90 -19.87 -15.80 3.30
N ARG A 91 -20.92 -15.00 3.21
CA ARG A 91 -20.83 -13.57 2.92
C ARG A 91 -21.12 -12.74 4.16
N PHE A 92 -20.48 -11.59 4.26
CA PHE A 92 -20.72 -10.63 5.32
C PHE A 92 -20.90 -9.24 4.75
N ALA A 93 -21.87 -8.49 5.26
CA ALA A 93 -22.12 -7.11 4.85
C ALA A 93 -22.56 -6.25 6.05
N MET A 94 -22.79 -4.98 5.78
CA MET A 94 -23.46 -4.09 6.73
C MET A 94 -24.98 -4.17 6.54
N ASP A 95 -25.73 -4.18 7.62
CA ASP A 95 -27.18 -3.92 7.60
C ASP A 95 -27.43 -2.41 7.79
N GLY A 96 -27.06 -1.64 6.77
CA GLY A 96 -27.27 -0.20 6.70
C GLY A 96 -28.51 0.20 5.88
N TYR A 97 -28.63 1.50 5.59
CA TYR A 97 -29.64 1.99 4.64
C TYR A 97 -29.29 1.56 3.21
N ARG A 98 -30.28 1.19 2.41
CA ARG A 98 -30.09 0.70 1.03
C ARG A 98 -31.22 1.14 0.13
N ALA A 99 -30.94 1.27 -1.17
CA ALA A 99 -31.97 1.46 -2.17
C ALA A 99 -32.58 0.09 -2.51
N LEU A 100 -33.84 -0.17 -2.13
CA LEU A 100 -34.58 -1.34 -2.60
C LEU A 100 -35.25 -0.97 -3.93
N VAL A 101 -34.69 -1.50 -5.02
CA VAL A 101 -35.00 -1.08 -6.40
C VAL A 101 -36.11 -1.95 -7.00
N LEU A 102 -36.14 -3.24 -6.68
CA LEU A 102 -37.12 -4.19 -7.19
C LEU A 102 -37.44 -5.25 -6.13
N GLU A 103 -38.71 -5.65 -6.06
CA GLU A 103 -39.16 -6.84 -5.35
C GLU A 103 -40.02 -7.68 -6.30
N THR A 104 -39.64 -8.93 -6.59
CA THR A 104 -40.32 -9.75 -7.60
C THR A 104 -40.25 -11.23 -7.27
N ALA A 105 -41.22 -12.02 -7.74
CA ALA A 105 -41.17 -13.48 -7.70
C ALA A 105 -40.35 -14.09 -8.86
N ASP A 106 -40.00 -13.29 -9.87
CA ASP A 106 -39.23 -13.74 -11.04
C ASP A 106 -37.72 -13.53 -10.83
N LEU A 107 -36.99 -14.64 -10.67
CA LEU A 107 -35.54 -14.64 -10.48
C LEU A 107 -34.80 -14.05 -11.69
N SER A 108 -35.26 -14.34 -12.91
CA SER A 108 -34.63 -13.84 -14.13
C SER A 108 -34.78 -12.34 -14.24
N ALA A 109 -35.96 -11.82 -13.89
CA ALA A 109 -36.20 -10.38 -13.83
C ALA A 109 -35.34 -9.70 -12.76
N ALA A 110 -35.20 -10.31 -11.57
CA ALA A 110 -34.32 -9.82 -10.52
C ALA A 110 -32.86 -9.70 -11.00
N PHE A 111 -32.34 -10.74 -11.65
CA PHE A 111 -30.97 -10.72 -12.19
C PHE A 111 -30.79 -9.78 -13.39
N ALA A 112 -31.83 -9.56 -14.20
CA ALA A 112 -31.79 -8.56 -15.27
C ALA A 112 -31.62 -7.15 -14.72
N VAL A 113 -32.34 -6.79 -13.64
CA VAL A 113 -32.19 -5.49 -12.96
C VAL A 113 -30.85 -5.41 -12.24
N HIS A 114 -30.44 -6.46 -11.55
CA HIS A 114 -29.15 -6.54 -10.88
C HIS A 114 -27.99 -6.32 -11.85
N LYS A 115 -28.00 -6.95 -13.04
CA LYS A 115 -26.98 -6.75 -14.08
C LYS A 115 -26.90 -5.29 -14.56
N LYS A 116 -28.04 -4.60 -14.68
CA LYS A 116 -28.08 -3.17 -15.02
C LYS A 116 -27.48 -2.31 -13.91
N LEU A 117 -27.77 -2.60 -12.64
CA LEU A 117 -27.15 -1.92 -11.50
C LEU A 117 -25.63 -2.18 -11.46
N GLN A 118 -25.22 -3.42 -11.67
CA GLN A 118 -23.82 -3.84 -11.64
C GLN A 118 -22.93 -3.17 -12.69
N ALA A 119 -23.51 -2.68 -13.78
CA ALA A 119 -22.78 -1.88 -14.76
C ALA A 119 -22.19 -0.59 -14.15
N SER A 120 -22.80 -0.06 -13.07
CA SER A 120 -22.42 1.20 -12.45
C SER A 120 -22.17 1.10 -10.93
N SER A 121 -22.55 0.00 -10.26
CA SER A 121 -22.35 -0.20 -8.83
C SER A 121 -22.04 -1.66 -8.49
N LYS A 122 -20.93 -1.90 -7.80
CA LYS A 122 -20.58 -3.23 -7.26
C LYS A 122 -21.33 -3.57 -5.96
N ALA A 123 -22.11 -2.63 -5.43
CA ALA A 123 -22.84 -2.76 -4.17
C ALA A 123 -24.28 -3.31 -4.35
N ALA A 124 -24.58 -3.89 -5.52
CA ALA A 124 -25.89 -4.43 -5.82
C ALA A 124 -26.01 -5.91 -5.40
N PHE A 125 -27.10 -6.24 -4.69
CA PHE A 125 -27.40 -7.58 -4.20
C PHE A 125 -28.74 -8.08 -4.71
N VAL A 126 -28.86 -9.39 -4.85
CA VAL A 126 -30.12 -10.12 -4.99
C VAL A 126 -30.26 -11.05 -3.80
N THR A 127 -31.25 -10.80 -2.93
CA THR A 127 -31.54 -11.66 -1.78
C THR A 127 -32.92 -12.29 -1.89
N LYS A 128 -33.05 -13.53 -1.42
CA LYS A 128 -34.28 -14.31 -1.39
C LYS A 128 -34.92 -14.26 0.01
N LEU A 129 -36.25 -14.18 0.05
CA LEU A 129 -37.08 -14.40 1.23
C LEU A 129 -38.42 -15.07 0.86
N THR A 130 -39.17 -15.50 1.86
CA THR A 130 -40.56 -15.97 1.69
C THR A 130 -41.50 -14.82 2.03
N LYS A 131 -42.45 -14.53 1.14
CA LYS A 131 -43.46 -13.49 1.36
C LYS A 131 -44.78 -13.89 0.70
N SER A 132 -45.88 -13.78 1.44
CA SER A 132 -47.23 -14.14 0.99
C SER A 132 -47.32 -15.55 0.37
N GLY A 133 -46.64 -16.54 0.97
CA GLY A 133 -46.65 -17.94 0.52
C GLY A 133 -45.75 -18.26 -0.67
N GLN A 134 -44.97 -17.31 -1.18
CA GLN A 134 -44.13 -17.46 -2.36
C GLN A 134 -42.69 -17.00 -2.13
N THR A 135 -41.78 -17.52 -2.95
CA THR A 135 -40.39 -17.05 -2.98
C THR A 135 -40.34 -15.68 -3.65
N VAL A 136 -39.72 -14.71 -2.97
CA VAL A 136 -39.55 -13.34 -3.44
C VAL A 136 -38.07 -12.98 -3.44
N TYR A 137 -37.66 -12.26 -4.47
CA TYR A 137 -36.32 -11.73 -4.66
C TYR A 137 -36.33 -10.21 -4.53
N GLN A 138 -35.50 -9.71 -3.64
CA GLN A 138 -35.25 -8.27 -3.47
C GLN A 138 -33.93 -7.91 -4.14
N VAL A 139 -33.97 -6.90 -5.01
CA VAL A 139 -32.78 -6.29 -5.61
C VAL A 139 -32.50 -4.99 -4.89
N THR A 140 -31.37 -4.94 -4.20
CA THR A 140 -30.95 -3.78 -3.39
C THR A 140 -29.60 -3.24 -3.84
N GLU A 141 -29.36 -1.96 -3.61
CA GLU A 141 -28.07 -1.33 -3.91
C GLU A 141 -27.57 -0.49 -2.73
N GLY A 142 -26.27 -0.67 -2.43
CA GLY A 142 -25.51 0.11 -1.47
C GLY A 142 -25.72 -0.28 -0.01
N SER A 143 -24.82 0.20 0.84
CA SER A 143 -24.99 0.28 2.29
C SER A 143 -24.60 1.69 2.77
N TYR A 144 -25.59 2.56 2.87
CA TYR A 144 -25.46 3.96 3.18
C TYR A 144 -25.59 4.23 4.68
N ALA A 145 -24.84 5.22 5.16
CA ALA A 145 -24.87 5.65 6.55
C ALA A 145 -26.20 6.34 6.94
N THR A 146 -26.91 6.94 5.99
CA THR A 146 -28.14 7.70 6.25
C THR A 146 -29.25 7.35 5.26
N ALA A 147 -30.50 7.50 5.71
CA ALA A 147 -31.68 7.34 4.86
C ALA A 147 -31.66 8.30 3.66
N SER A 148 -31.17 9.53 3.85
CA SER A 148 -31.06 10.54 2.80
C SER A 148 -30.10 10.11 1.68
N ALA A 149 -28.93 9.59 2.03
CA ALA A 149 -27.96 9.08 1.05
C ALA A 149 -28.54 7.90 0.25
N ALA A 150 -29.24 6.98 0.93
CA ALA A 150 -29.95 5.88 0.27
C ALA A 150 -31.09 6.39 -0.63
N ALA A 151 -31.80 7.47 -0.24
CA ALA A 151 -32.84 8.08 -1.06
C ALA A 151 -32.26 8.72 -2.34
N SER A 152 -31.10 9.38 -2.24
CA SER A 152 -30.39 9.90 -3.42
C SER A 152 -29.95 8.78 -4.37
N ALA A 153 -29.48 7.65 -3.84
CA ALA A 153 -29.16 6.46 -4.63
C ALA A 153 -30.41 5.87 -5.29
N LEU A 154 -31.50 5.71 -4.54
CA LEU A 154 -32.78 5.23 -5.06
C LEU A 154 -33.26 6.11 -6.22
N SER A 155 -33.26 7.43 -6.03
CA SER A 155 -33.65 8.40 -7.07
C SER A 155 -32.80 8.23 -8.33
N ARG A 156 -31.49 8.05 -8.19
CA ARG A 156 -30.59 7.81 -9.33
C ARG A 156 -31.00 6.58 -10.12
N TRP A 157 -31.27 5.46 -9.44
CA TRP A 157 -31.62 4.20 -10.09
C TRP A 157 -33.03 4.23 -10.71
N THR A 158 -33.99 4.86 -10.04
CA THR A 158 -35.34 5.04 -10.60
C THR A 158 -35.34 5.96 -11.82
N SER A 159 -34.58 7.06 -11.79
CA SER A 159 -34.44 7.97 -12.93
C SER A 159 -33.71 7.33 -14.11
N ALA A 160 -32.75 6.44 -13.83
CA ALA A 160 -32.08 5.65 -14.86
C ALA A 160 -32.98 4.53 -15.45
N GLY A 161 -34.18 4.31 -14.91
CA GLY A 161 -35.12 3.32 -15.43
C GLY A 161 -34.63 1.88 -15.33
N VAL A 162 -33.75 1.56 -14.36
CA VAL A 162 -33.10 0.22 -14.30
C VAL A 162 -34.11 -0.93 -14.17
N ALA A 163 -35.22 -0.69 -13.46
CA ALA A 163 -36.34 -1.63 -13.29
C ALA A 163 -37.56 -1.29 -14.16
N ALA A 164 -37.45 -0.37 -15.12
CA ALA A 164 -38.58 0.03 -15.97
C ALA A 164 -39.11 -1.17 -16.78
N GLY A 165 -40.42 -1.33 -16.80
CA GLY A 165 -41.12 -2.42 -17.51
C GLY A 165 -41.06 -3.78 -16.80
N VAL A 166 -40.43 -3.88 -15.62
CA VAL A 166 -40.38 -5.11 -14.83
C VAL A 166 -41.51 -5.09 -13.79
N PRO A 167 -42.42 -6.08 -13.76
CA PRO A 167 -43.44 -6.20 -12.73
C PRO A 167 -42.80 -6.29 -11.33
N SER A 168 -43.20 -5.39 -10.44
CA SER A 168 -42.75 -5.35 -9.04
C SER A 168 -43.90 -5.59 -8.09
N MET A 169 -43.66 -6.39 -7.05
CA MET A 169 -44.61 -6.70 -5.98
C MET A 169 -44.71 -5.56 -4.96
N ALA A 170 -43.69 -4.70 -4.89
CA ALA A 170 -43.65 -3.54 -4.00
C ALA A 170 -43.06 -2.31 -4.71
N LYS A 171 -43.42 -1.11 -4.25
CA LYS A 171 -42.79 0.12 -4.74
C LYS A 171 -41.32 0.17 -4.30
N ALA A 172 -40.46 0.66 -5.21
CA ALA A 172 -39.07 0.97 -4.89
C ALA A 172 -39.02 1.95 -3.71
N ARG A 173 -38.17 1.66 -2.72
CA ARG A 173 -38.15 2.40 -1.45
C ARG A 173 -36.77 2.38 -0.81
N VAL A 174 -36.54 3.28 0.14
CA VAL A 174 -35.39 3.17 1.04
C VAL A 174 -35.70 2.06 2.03
N ALA A 175 -34.81 1.08 2.10
CA ALA A 175 -34.81 0.11 3.18
C ALA A 175 -33.75 0.51 4.22
N GLY A 176 -34.04 0.30 5.49
CA GLY A 176 -33.17 0.67 6.60
C GLY A 176 -33.03 -0.44 7.65
N PRO A 177 -32.29 -0.15 8.73
CA PRO A 177 -32.02 -1.11 9.80
C PRO A 177 -33.18 -1.26 10.80
N TRP A 178 -34.24 -0.44 10.69
CA TRP A 178 -35.34 -0.40 11.64
C TRP A 178 -36.28 -1.59 11.45
N ALA A 179 -36.47 -2.36 12.52
CA ALA A 179 -37.21 -3.61 12.53
C ALA A 179 -37.78 -3.85 13.94
N VAL A 180 -38.76 -4.75 14.03
CA VAL A 180 -39.18 -5.37 15.30
C VAL A 180 -38.56 -6.76 15.41
N GLU A 181 -38.38 -7.24 16.62
CA GLU A 181 -37.87 -8.59 16.87
C GLU A 181 -38.99 -9.50 17.38
N ALA A 182 -39.13 -10.67 16.75
CA ALA A 182 -39.89 -11.80 17.27
C ALA A 182 -38.95 -12.86 17.88
N GLY A 183 -39.44 -13.58 18.90
CA GLY A 183 -38.67 -14.57 19.66
C GLY A 183 -38.32 -14.10 21.09
N PRO A 184 -37.28 -14.67 21.73
CA PRO A 184 -36.25 -15.54 21.16
C PRO A 184 -36.73 -16.96 20.84
N PHE A 185 -36.03 -17.65 19.95
CA PHE A 185 -36.25 -19.03 19.53
C PHE A 185 -35.11 -19.94 19.98
N GLY A 186 -35.43 -21.21 20.24
CA GLY A 186 -34.47 -22.21 20.73
C GLY A 186 -33.46 -22.68 19.68
N SER A 187 -33.77 -22.55 18.39
CA SER A 187 -32.89 -22.97 17.29
C SER A 187 -33.03 -22.10 16.03
N ALA A 188 -32.04 -22.19 15.14
CA ALA A 188 -32.09 -21.56 13.81
C ALA A 188 -33.26 -22.07 12.97
N ALA A 189 -33.64 -23.35 13.14
CA ALA A 189 -34.76 -23.95 12.42
C ALA A 189 -36.10 -23.37 12.88
N ASP A 190 -36.29 -23.21 14.20
CA ASP A 190 -37.50 -22.60 14.77
C ASP A 190 -37.64 -21.13 14.35
N ALA A 191 -36.54 -20.38 14.39
CA ALA A 191 -36.52 -19.00 13.90
C ALA A 191 -36.82 -18.94 12.39
N SER A 192 -36.32 -19.90 11.59
CA SER A 192 -36.61 -19.97 10.16
C SER A 192 -38.10 -20.27 9.90
N ALA A 193 -38.70 -21.18 10.67
CA ALA A 193 -40.13 -21.48 10.58
C ALA A 193 -40.99 -20.27 10.96
N ALA A 194 -40.63 -19.55 12.02
CA ALA A 194 -41.30 -18.31 12.41
C ALA A 194 -41.13 -17.21 11.34
N ALA A 195 -39.95 -17.07 10.74
CA ALA A 195 -39.72 -16.13 9.64
C ALA A 195 -40.61 -16.45 8.42
N VAL A 196 -40.79 -17.73 8.09
CA VAL A 196 -41.72 -18.16 7.03
C VAL A 196 -43.18 -17.84 7.40
N GLN A 197 -43.61 -18.10 8.64
CA GLN A 197 -44.96 -17.78 9.10
C GLN A 197 -45.25 -16.27 9.01
N ILE A 198 -44.32 -15.43 9.48
CA ILE A 198 -44.43 -13.97 9.42
C ILE A 198 -44.38 -13.50 7.95
N GLY A 199 -43.51 -14.11 7.14
CA GLY A 199 -43.41 -13.87 5.70
C GLY A 199 -44.73 -14.15 4.98
N ASN A 200 -45.43 -15.22 5.32
CA ASN A 200 -46.72 -15.57 4.75
C ASN A 200 -47.81 -14.51 5.02
N ALA A 201 -47.67 -13.73 6.09
CA ALA A 201 -48.51 -12.56 6.36
C ALA A 201 -48.15 -11.32 5.52
N GLY A 202 -47.17 -11.43 4.61
CA GLY A 202 -46.75 -10.35 3.70
C GLY A 202 -45.70 -9.41 4.28
N LEU A 203 -45.04 -9.79 5.38
CA LEU A 203 -44.01 -8.98 6.04
C LEU A 203 -42.60 -9.44 5.66
N ASP A 204 -41.65 -8.51 5.58
CA ASP A 204 -40.24 -8.86 5.39
C ASP A 204 -39.69 -9.45 6.70
N ALA A 205 -39.33 -10.72 6.74
CA ALA A 205 -38.87 -11.40 7.94
C ALA A 205 -37.55 -12.16 7.71
N PHE A 206 -36.58 -11.93 8.59
CA PHE A 206 -35.24 -12.49 8.48
C PHE A 206 -34.79 -13.09 9.80
N VAL A 207 -34.19 -14.28 9.76
CA VAL A 207 -33.51 -14.85 10.93
C VAL A 207 -32.34 -13.94 11.30
N ALA A 208 -32.12 -13.73 12.59
CA ALA A 208 -30.94 -13.07 13.09
C ALA A 208 -30.41 -13.79 14.33
N VAL A 209 -29.11 -13.63 14.57
CA VAL A 209 -28.43 -14.09 15.77
C VAL A 209 -27.97 -12.88 16.58
N LYS A 210 -27.98 -13.01 17.90
CA LYS A 210 -27.39 -12.01 18.80
C LYS A 210 -26.88 -12.65 20.08
N PRO A 211 -25.86 -12.06 20.71
CA PRO A 211 -25.39 -12.52 22.01
C PRO A 211 -26.37 -12.14 23.11
N GLN A 212 -26.65 -13.05 24.02
CA GLN A 212 -27.43 -12.80 25.23
C GLN A 212 -26.90 -13.67 26.37
N ASN A 213 -26.43 -13.04 27.45
CA ASN A 213 -25.91 -13.73 28.65
C ASN A 213 -24.83 -14.80 28.35
N GLY A 214 -23.91 -14.51 27.43
CA GLY A 214 -22.80 -15.40 27.06
C GLY A 214 -23.18 -16.55 26.12
N THR A 215 -24.42 -16.62 25.64
CA THR A 215 -24.87 -17.57 24.61
C THR A 215 -25.42 -16.83 23.38
N ILE A 216 -25.68 -17.56 22.30
CA ILE A 216 -26.39 -17.04 21.14
C ILE A 216 -27.87 -17.38 21.26
N VAL A 217 -28.71 -16.39 20.99
CA VAL A 217 -30.15 -16.57 20.79
C VAL A 217 -30.49 -16.30 19.33
N TYR A 218 -31.47 -17.05 18.82
CA TYR A 218 -32.06 -16.84 17.51
C TYR A 218 -33.29 -15.96 17.65
N VAL A 219 -33.40 -14.93 16.83
CA VAL A 219 -34.58 -14.05 16.74
C VAL A 219 -34.99 -13.92 15.28
N VAL A 220 -36.19 -13.41 15.03
CA VAL A 220 -36.61 -13.00 13.68
C VAL A 220 -36.73 -11.49 13.68
N ARG A 221 -35.91 -10.82 12.87
CA ARG A 221 -36.07 -9.39 12.60
C ARG A 221 -37.08 -9.19 11.49
N VAL A 222 -38.17 -8.51 11.81
CA VAL A 222 -39.26 -8.21 10.90
C VAL A 222 -39.20 -6.74 10.53
N GLY A 223 -39.26 -6.45 9.23
CA GLY A 223 -39.16 -5.11 8.65
C GLY A 223 -37.76 -4.73 8.19
N GLN A 224 -37.74 -3.69 7.36
CA GLN A 224 -36.53 -3.04 6.85
C GLN A 224 -36.80 -1.55 6.70
N GLU A 225 -37.39 -0.93 7.72
CA GLU A 225 -37.98 0.40 7.62
C GLU A 225 -36.89 1.48 7.59
N ALA A 226 -37.19 2.59 6.90
CA ALA A 226 -36.29 3.73 6.81
C ALA A 226 -36.34 4.62 8.07
N ASP A 227 -37.37 4.48 8.90
CA ASP A 227 -37.59 5.30 10.08
C ASP A 227 -38.06 4.43 11.26
N SER A 228 -37.50 4.73 12.44
CA SER A 228 -37.92 4.22 13.74
C SER A 228 -39.43 4.38 14.02
N ALA A 229 -40.09 5.41 13.47
CA ALA A 229 -41.53 5.64 13.65
C ALA A 229 -42.40 4.49 13.13
N ALA A 230 -41.89 3.70 12.18
CA ALA A 230 -42.59 2.54 11.63
C ALA A 230 -42.57 1.30 12.54
N ALA A 231 -41.83 1.32 13.65
CA ALA A 231 -41.71 0.17 14.55
C ALA A 231 -43.05 -0.22 15.20
N ALA A 232 -43.87 0.75 15.65
CA ALA A 232 -45.12 0.45 16.35
C ALA A 232 -46.18 -0.21 15.46
N PRO A 233 -46.48 0.31 14.24
CA PRO A 233 -47.37 -0.38 13.29
C PRO A 233 -46.86 -1.78 12.93
N LEU A 234 -45.55 -1.94 12.77
CA LEU A 234 -44.95 -3.22 12.44
C LEU A 234 -45.08 -4.23 13.60
N GLN A 235 -44.91 -3.78 14.84
CA GLN A 235 -45.10 -4.60 16.03
C GLN A 235 -46.53 -5.15 16.12
N GLN A 236 -47.53 -4.30 15.84
CA GLN A 236 -48.93 -4.71 15.80
C GLN A 236 -49.18 -5.76 14.70
N ALA A 237 -48.63 -5.56 13.51
CA ALA A 237 -48.77 -6.48 12.40
C ALA A 237 -48.18 -7.87 12.71
N VAL A 238 -47.02 -7.94 13.36
CA VAL A 238 -46.40 -9.23 13.72
C VAL A 238 -47.13 -9.91 14.89
N THR A 239 -47.62 -9.13 15.85
CA THR A 239 -48.41 -9.65 16.98
C THR A 239 -49.72 -10.29 16.48
N ALA A 240 -50.34 -9.74 15.43
CA ALA A 240 -51.52 -10.30 14.78
C ALA A 240 -51.27 -11.68 14.12
N VAL A 241 -50.02 -12.02 13.82
CA VAL A 241 -49.60 -13.34 13.31
C VAL A 241 -49.35 -14.35 14.46
N GLY A 242 -49.58 -13.94 15.71
CA GLY A 242 -49.44 -14.80 16.89
C GLY A 242 -48.00 -14.92 17.42
N GLN A 243 -47.11 -14.03 17.00
CA GLN A 243 -45.72 -14.01 17.43
C GLN A 243 -45.49 -12.96 18.52
N SER A 244 -44.78 -13.31 19.59
CA SER A 244 -44.37 -12.34 20.61
C SER A 244 -43.32 -11.41 20.05
N THR A 245 -43.44 -10.10 20.30
CA THR A 245 -42.55 -9.09 19.72
C THR A 245 -42.04 -8.06 20.69
N ARG A 246 -40.89 -7.47 20.35
CA ARG A 246 -40.34 -6.28 21.00
C ARG A 246 -39.74 -5.32 19.97
N VAL A 247 -39.60 -4.05 20.35
CA VAL A 247 -38.82 -3.07 19.60
C VAL A 247 -37.39 -3.07 20.16
N PRO A 248 -36.36 -3.40 19.36
CA PRO A 248 -34.97 -3.39 19.81
C PRO A 248 -34.51 -1.97 20.18
N SER A 249 -33.61 -1.86 21.14
CA SER A 249 -33.01 -0.57 21.47
C SER A 249 -32.04 -0.10 20.37
N PRO A 250 -31.92 1.22 20.12
CA PRO A 250 -30.90 1.72 19.21
C PRO A 250 -29.49 1.25 19.62
N GLY A 251 -28.73 0.70 18.68
CA GLY A 251 -27.37 0.21 18.94
C GLY A 251 -27.29 -1.20 19.54
N GLU A 252 -28.40 -1.92 19.69
CA GLU A 252 -28.35 -3.33 20.11
C GLU A 252 -27.67 -4.20 19.03
N PRO A 253 -26.70 -5.06 19.39
CA PRO A 253 -26.00 -5.90 18.43
C PRO A 253 -26.86 -7.06 17.93
N TYR A 254 -26.80 -7.28 16.62
CA TYR A 254 -27.35 -8.46 15.96
C TYR A 254 -26.56 -8.75 14.67
N ALA A 255 -26.76 -9.94 14.11
CA ALA A 255 -26.39 -10.25 12.73
C ALA A 255 -27.60 -10.88 12.05
N VAL A 256 -28.16 -10.18 11.06
CA VAL A 256 -29.26 -10.72 10.26
C VAL A 256 -28.70 -11.66 9.19
N VAL A 257 -29.33 -12.82 9.03
CA VAL A 257 -28.92 -13.84 8.06
C VAL A 257 -29.88 -13.79 6.87
N ARG A 258 -29.35 -13.38 5.72
CA ARG A 258 -30.07 -13.32 4.44
C ARG A 258 -29.62 -14.45 3.53
N GLN A 259 -30.51 -14.87 2.64
CA GLN A 259 -30.21 -15.84 1.58
C GLN A 259 -29.78 -15.06 0.33
N ASP A 260 -28.47 -14.94 0.09
CA ASP A 260 -27.92 -14.18 -1.02
C ASP A 260 -27.77 -15.03 -2.29
N MET A 261 -28.38 -14.58 -3.38
CA MET A 261 -28.26 -15.22 -4.69
C MET A 261 -27.10 -14.65 -5.52
N THR A 262 -26.60 -13.47 -5.15
CA THR A 262 -25.65 -12.69 -5.96
C THR A 262 -24.37 -13.46 -6.27
N PHE A 263 -23.83 -14.22 -5.30
CA PHE A 263 -22.53 -14.86 -5.45
C PHE A 263 -22.54 -16.04 -6.43
N ASN A 264 -23.50 -16.97 -6.28
CA ASN A 264 -23.60 -18.13 -7.16
C ASN A 264 -24.44 -17.85 -8.43
N GLY A 265 -25.08 -16.69 -8.52
CA GLY A 265 -25.91 -16.30 -9.66
C GLY A 265 -27.27 -17.02 -9.70
N PRO A 266 -28.07 -16.80 -10.76
CA PRO A 266 -29.43 -17.30 -10.86
C PRO A 266 -29.56 -18.82 -10.94
N ALA A 267 -28.49 -19.53 -11.36
CA ALA A 267 -28.47 -20.98 -11.49
C ALA A 267 -27.95 -21.70 -10.24
N GLY A 268 -27.45 -20.94 -9.26
CA GLY A 268 -26.83 -21.51 -8.07
C GLY A 268 -27.71 -21.43 -6.82
N ASN A 269 -27.32 -22.16 -5.79
CA ASN A 269 -27.97 -22.08 -4.48
C ASN A 269 -27.63 -20.76 -3.78
N PRO A 270 -28.53 -20.23 -2.93
CA PRO A 270 -28.21 -19.07 -2.12
C PRO A 270 -27.05 -19.35 -1.17
N VAL A 271 -26.30 -18.30 -0.87
CA VAL A 271 -25.25 -18.28 0.14
C VAL A 271 -25.73 -17.51 1.37
N SER A 272 -25.35 -17.97 2.56
CA SER A 272 -25.67 -17.25 3.78
C SER A 272 -24.92 -15.92 3.85
N LEU A 273 -25.66 -14.82 3.98
CA LEU A 273 -25.16 -13.45 4.12
C LEU A 273 -25.46 -12.92 5.53
N TYR A 274 -24.44 -12.79 6.36
CA TYR A 274 -24.53 -12.22 7.69
C TYR A 274 -24.34 -10.71 7.62
N ALA A 275 -25.37 -9.93 7.93
CA ALA A 275 -25.32 -8.48 7.91
C ALA A 275 -25.41 -7.88 9.32
N ILE A 276 -24.42 -7.06 9.69
CA ILE A 276 -24.30 -6.44 11.01
C ILE A 276 -24.61 -4.93 10.97
N PRO A 277 -25.27 -4.36 12.00
CA PRO A 277 -25.57 -2.94 12.05
C PRO A 277 -24.31 -2.10 12.28
N ALA A 278 -24.31 -0.88 11.75
CA ALA A 278 -23.16 0.03 11.88
C ALA A 278 -22.89 0.50 13.32
N ALA A 279 -23.92 0.60 14.16
CA ALA A 279 -23.86 1.29 15.45
C ALA A 279 -23.67 0.37 16.67
N ALA A 280 -23.56 -0.95 16.48
CA ALA A 280 -23.74 -1.89 17.59
C ALA A 280 -22.46 -2.57 18.10
N GLY A 281 -21.28 -2.24 17.54
CA GLY A 281 -20.02 -2.87 17.92
C GLY A 281 -19.99 -4.39 17.70
N ALA A 282 -20.87 -4.92 16.85
CA ALA A 282 -20.91 -6.34 16.53
C ALA A 282 -19.62 -6.76 15.81
N VAL A 283 -19.02 -7.84 16.29
CA VAL A 283 -17.82 -8.43 15.69
C VAL A 283 -18.11 -9.89 15.41
N LEU A 284 -18.11 -10.24 14.12
CA LEU A 284 -18.18 -11.64 13.68
C LEU A 284 -16.79 -12.11 13.32
N ARG A 285 -16.54 -13.42 13.40
CA ARG A 285 -15.29 -14.01 12.95
C ARG A 285 -15.53 -15.35 12.27
N ALA A 286 -14.89 -15.56 11.13
CA ALA A 286 -14.78 -16.85 10.48
C ALA A 286 -13.42 -17.47 10.85
N ASP A 287 -13.47 -18.61 11.54
CA ASP A 287 -12.31 -19.40 11.91
C ASP A 287 -12.18 -20.60 10.95
N PRO A 288 -10.98 -20.92 10.43
CA PRO A 288 -10.81 -22.08 9.58
C PRO A 288 -11.03 -23.36 10.38
N ALA A 289 -11.70 -24.35 9.78
CA ALA A 289 -11.70 -25.70 10.32
C ALA A 289 -10.32 -26.34 10.06
N GLY A 290 -9.51 -26.44 11.11
CA GLY A 290 -8.13 -26.94 11.02
C GLY A 290 -7.17 -25.89 10.45
N THR A 291 -6.28 -26.31 9.55
CA THR A 291 -5.19 -25.48 9.02
C THR A 291 -5.42 -24.95 7.60
N ALA A 292 -6.56 -25.27 6.98
CA ALA A 292 -6.88 -24.82 5.64
C ALA A 292 -7.10 -23.29 5.63
N PRO A 293 -6.46 -22.53 4.72
CA PRO A 293 -6.60 -21.08 4.69
C PRO A 293 -8.00 -20.64 4.26
N ILE A 294 -8.40 -19.45 4.69
CA ILE A 294 -9.63 -18.79 4.26
C ILE A 294 -9.34 -17.92 3.04
N GLN A 295 -10.01 -18.21 1.93
CA GLN A 295 -10.06 -17.33 0.76
C GLN A 295 -11.00 -16.16 1.02
N LEU A 296 -10.52 -14.95 0.75
CA LEU A 296 -11.33 -13.73 0.65
C LEU A 296 -11.46 -13.36 -0.82
N THR A 297 -12.69 -13.32 -1.34
CA THR A 297 -12.96 -13.11 -2.76
C THR A 297 -12.58 -11.69 -3.21
N GLU A 298 -12.89 -10.70 -2.39
CA GLU A 298 -12.79 -9.29 -2.76
C GLU A 298 -11.34 -8.83 -2.92
N ARG A 299 -11.16 -7.80 -3.76
CA ARG A 299 -9.88 -7.19 -4.20
C ARG A 299 -8.95 -8.11 -5.00
N PHE A 300 -8.50 -9.23 -4.42
CA PHE A 300 -7.43 -10.06 -5.01
C PHE A 300 -7.72 -11.56 -5.03
N LYS A 301 -8.85 -12.03 -4.47
CA LYS A 301 -9.17 -13.47 -4.37
C LYS A 301 -8.06 -14.29 -3.69
N ARG A 302 -7.48 -13.75 -2.61
CA ARG A 302 -6.33 -14.34 -1.90
C ARG A 302 -6.78 -15.25 -0.77
N SER A 303 -5.96 -16.25 -0.47
CA SER A 303 -6.14 -17.16 0.66
C SER A 303 -5.19 -16.79 1.80
N TYR A 304 -5.68 -16.76 3.03
CA TYR A 304 -4.95 -16.33 4.20
C TYR A 304 -5.04 -17.37 5.31
N ARG A 305 -3.96 -17.52 6.08
CA ARG A 305 -3.97 -18.32 7.32
C ARG A 305 -4.72 -17.59 8.43
N GLY A 306 -5.13 -18.33 9.44
CA GLY A 306 -5.85 -17.79 10.58
C GLY A 306 -7.28 -17.40 10.23
N SER A 307 -7.82 -16.50 11.04
CA SER A 307 -9.23 -16.12 11.05
C SER A 307 -9.51 -14.82 10.31
N MET A 308 -10.76 -14.65 9.89
CA MET A 308 -11.27 -13.40 9.30
C MET A 308 -12.26 -12.75 10.26
N GLU A 309 -11.86 -11.64 10.85
CA GLU A 309 -12.75 -10.80 11.66
C GLU A 309 -13.48 -9.80 10.77
N ILE A 310 -14.78 -9.66 11.03
CA ILE A 310 -15.69 -8.76 10.33
C ILE A 310 -16.35 -7.85 11.37
N SER A 311 -16.24 -6.54 11.15
CA SER A 311 -16.84 -5.52 12.00
C SER A 311 -17.21 -4.28 11.17
N VAL A 312 -17.69 -3.22 11.83
CA VAL A 312 -17.89 -1.91 11.19
C VAL A 312 -16.95 -0.90 11.82
N LEU A 313 -16.21 -0.18 10.97
CA LEU A 313 -15.31 0.89 11.38
C LEU A 313 -15.57 2.13 10.52
N SER A 314 -15.77 3.28 11.17
CA SER A 314 -16.02 4.55 10.48
C SER A 314 -17.16 4.50 9.44
N GLY A 315 -18.21 3.72 9.74
CA GLY A 315 -19.38 3.56 8.88
C GLY A 315 -19.14 2.70 7.63
N SER A 316 -18.06 1.91 7.58
CA SER A 316 -17.75 0.99 6.49
C SER A 316 -17.45 -0.41 7.03
N LEU A 317 -17.66 -1.43 6.19
CA LEU A 317 -17.30 -2.80 6.55
C LEU A 317 -15.79 -2.90 6.74
N ALA A 318 -15.38 -3.43 7.89
CA ALA A 318 -13.99 -3.68 8.22
C ALA A 318 -13.71 -5.17 8.18
N VAL A 319 -12.62 -5.55 7.51
CA VAL A 319 -12.17 -6.94 7.39
C VAL A 319 -10.73 -7.02 7.87
N VAL A 320 -10.50 -7.79 8.92
CA VAL A 320 -9.19 -7.96 9.56
C VAL A 320 -8.83 -9.43 9.56
N ASN A 321 -7.65 -9.77 9.03
CA ASN A 321 -7.09 -11.10 9.18
C ASN A 321 -6.32 -11.20 10.50
N GLU A 322 -6.76 -12.05 11.41
CA GLU A 322 -6.06 -12.36 12.66
C GLU A 322 -5.38 -13.73 12.54
N VAL A 323 -4.05 -13.73 12.60
CA VAL A 323 -3.20 -14.88 12.26
C VAL A 323 -2.05 -15.00 13.25
N ASN A 324 -1.51 -16.21 13.43
CA ASN A 324 -0.29 -16.40 14.19
C ASN A 324 0.85 -15.54 13.61
N PHE A 325 1.63 -14.90 14.47
CA PHE A 325 2.62 -13.91 14.05
C PHE A 325 3.69 -14.53 13.12
N GLU A 326 4.20 -15.71 13.47
CA GLU A 326 5.21 -16.39 12.66
C GLU A 326 4.64 -16.83 11.30
N GLN A 327 3.38 -17.27 11.26
CA GLN A 327 2.72 -17.61 10.01
C GLN A 327 2.45 -16.41 9.10
N TYR A 328 2.19 -15.23 9.68
CA TYR A 328 2.15 -13.97 8.92
C TYR A 328 3.48 -13.71 8.21
N LEU A 329 4.60 -13.94 8.90
CA LEU A 329 5.93 -13.71 8.35
C LEU A 329 6.29 -14.68 7.22
N TYR A 330 5.68 -15.88 7.14
CA TYR A 330 5.88 -16.76 5.99
C TYR A 330 5.47 -16.07 4.67
N SER A 331 4.36 -15.32 4.71
CA SER A 331 3.89 -14.54 3.58
C SER A 331 4.74 -13.29 3.37
N VAL A 332 5.03 -12.53 4.43
CA VAL A 332 5.80 -11.28 4.30
C VAL A 332 7.18 -11.56 3.73
N VAL A 333 7.94 -12.46 4.34
CA VAL A 333 9.31 -12.75 3.88
C VAL A 333 9.27 -13.32 2.47
N GLY A 334 8.32 -14.20 2.16
CA GLY A 334 8.19 -14.78 0.82
C GLY A 334 7.71 -13.79 -0.26
N ALA A 335 7.07 -12.69 0.11
CA ALA A 335 6.68 -11.61 -0.80
C ALA A 335 7.78 -10.54 -0.96
N GLU A 336 8.61 -10.34 0.06
CA GLU A 336 9.64 -9.31 0.11
C GLU A 336 10.96 -9.76 -0.54
N VAL A 337 11.35 -11.02 -0.38
CA VAL A 337 12.62 -11.55 -0.92
C VAL A 337 12.42 -12.81 -1.75
N GLY A 338 13.32 -13.03 -2.72
CA GLY A 338 13.19 -14.14 -3.66
C GLY A 338 13.35 -15.52 -2.99
N PRO A 339 12.61 -16.55 -3.45
CA PRO A 339 12.60 -17.88 -2.81
C PRO A 339 13.97 -18.59 -2.84
N SER A 340 14.82 -18.26 -3.81
CA SER A 340 16.16 -18.84 -3.97
C SER A 340 17.27 -18.05 -3.25
N TRP A 341 16.95 -16.98 -2.53
CA TRP A 341 17.95 -16.19 -1.83
C TRP A 341 18.58 -16.99 -0.68
N PRO A 342 19.83 -16.69 -0.28
CA PRO A 342 20.49 -17.39 0.82
C PRO A 342 19.64 -17.36 2.10
N LEU A 343 19.67 -18.45 2.87
CA LEU A 343 18.89 -18.59 4.10
C LEU A 343 19.19 -17.47 5.11
N GLU A 344 20.44 -17.02 5.20
CA GLU A 344 20.83 -15.92 6.10
C GLU A 344 20.17 -14.58 5.72
N ALA A 345 19.90 -14.33 4.43
CA ALA A 345 19.13 -13.19 3.99
C ALA A 345 17.64 -13.33 4.34
N GLN A 346 17.08 -14.55 4.24
CA GLN A 346 15.70 -14.86 4.68
C GLN A 346 15.52 -14.60 6.18
N LYS A 347 16.49 -15.06 7.00
CA LYS A 347 16.52 -14.86 8.45
C LYS A 347 16.62 -13.38 8.82
N ALA A 348 17.52 -12.62 8.18
CA ALA A 348 17.66 -11.19 8.40
C ALA A 348 16.34 -10.46 8.06
N GLN A 349 15.73 -10.79 6.92
CA GLN A 349 14.43 -10.25 6.53
C GLN A 349 13.33 -10.60 7.54
N ALA A 350 13.29 -11.83 8.07
CA ALA A 350 12.31 -12.25 9.07
C ALA A 350 12.40 -11.43 10.36
N VAL A 351 13.60 -11.27 10.91
CA VAL A 351 13.83 -10.50 12.15
C VAL A 351 13.50 -9.01 11.95
N ALA A 352 13.92 -8.41 10.83
CA ALA A 352 13.58 -7.03 10.50
C ALA A 352 12.05 -6.86 10.34
N ALA A 353 11.41 -7.78 9.61
CA ALA A 353 9.97 -7.73 9.38
C ALA A 353 9.16 -7.87 10.68
N ARG A 354 9.55 -8.80 11.56
CA ARG A 354 8.94 -8.97 12.90
C ARG A 354 9.06 -7.72 13.75
N SER A 355 10.26 -7.14 13.80
CA SER A 355 10.55 -5.93 14.58
C SER A 355 9.73 -4.74 14.09
N TYR A 356 9.65 -4.54 12.77
CA TYR A 356 8.83 -3.49 12.17
C TYR A 356 7.34 -3.64 12.50
N ALA A 357 6.80 -4.86 12.37
CA ALA A 357 5.39 -5.13 12.64
C ALA A 357 5.02 -4.88 14.11
N ILE A 358 5.91 -5.21 15.05
CA ILE A 358 5.73 -4.90 16.48
C ILE A 358 5.84 -3.40 16.74
N ALA A 359 6.85 -2.73 16.19
CA ALA A 359 7.08 -1.29 16.38
C ALA A 359 5.95 -0.43 15.78
N SER A 360 5.19 -0.96 14.82
CA SER A 360 4.04 -0.28 14.20
C SER A 360 2.85 -0.11 15.17
N GLY A 361 2.78 -0.91 16.24
CA GLY A 361 1.69 -0.85 17.23
C GLY A 361 0.32 -1.05 16.59
N THR A 362 -0.73 -0.40 17.10
CA THR A 362 -2.09 -0.40 16.53
C THR A 362 -2.38 0.87 15.72
N GLY A 363 -1.45 1.25 14.83
CA GLY A 363 -1.54 2.48 14.02
C GLY A 363 -2.77 2.57 13.11
N PHE A 364 -3.46 1.45 12.88
CA PHE A 364 -4.68 1.35 12.06
C PHE A 364 -5.93 1.05 12.91
N GLN A 365 -5.92 1.51 14.17
CA GLN A 365 -6.99 1.34 15.17
C GLN A 365 -7.19 -0.12 15.57
N ILE A 366 -7.91 -0.91 14.77
CA ILE A 366 -8.26 -2.31 15.06
C ILE A 366 -7.26 -3.33 14.49
N ALA A 367 -6.22 -2.85 13.80
CA ALA A 367 -5.19 -3.64 13.17
C ALA A 367 -3.79 -3.08 13.45
N HIS A 368 -2.79 -3.97 13.43
CA HIS A 368 -1.40 -3.62 13.65
C HIS A 368 -0.73 -3.10 12.36
N VAL A 369 -1.04 -3.76 11.24
CA VAL A 369 -0.49 -3.51 9.91
C VAL A 369 -1.58 -3.65 8.85
N VAL A 370 -1.32 -3.23 7.61
CA VAL A 370 -2.21 -3.43 6.46
C VAL A 370 -1.57 -4.30 5.38
N ASP A 371 -2.37 -4.84 4.45
CA ASP A 371 -1.95 -5.80 3.42
C ASP A 371 -1.25 -5.18 2.19
N THR A 372 -0.76 -3.94 2.32
CA THR A 372 -0.10 -3.18 1.26
C THR A 372 1.29 -2.75 1.69
N THR A 373 2.08 -2.26 0.73
CA THR A 373 3.43 -1.73 0.98
C THR A 373 3.47 -0.48 1.88
N LEU A 374 2.30 0.03 2.31
CA LEU A 374 2.23 1.02 3.39
C LEU A 374 2.75 0.44 4.71
N SER A 375 2.57 -0.86 4.93
CA SER A 375 3.20 -1.61 6.02
C SER A 375 4.26 -2.55 5.48
N GLN A 376 3.85 -3.71 4.98
CA GLN A 376 4.71 -4.77 4.44
C GLN A 376 3.91 -5.55 3.38
N ALA A 377 4.60 -6.17 2.41
CA ALA A 377 3.91 -6.96 1.39
C ALA A 377 3.29 -8.23 2.02
N TYR A 378 1.98 -8.23 2.28
CA TYR A 378 1.24 -9.39 2.78
C TYR A 378 0.27 -9.93 1.72
N ASN A 379 0.67 -10.99 1.04
CA ASN A 379 -0.07 -11.55 -0.10
C ASN A 379 -0.81 -12.85 0.24
N GLY A 380 -0.84 -13.24 1.52
CA GLY A 380 -1.40 -14.50 1.95
C GLY A 380 -0.55 -15.70 1.51
N THR A 381 -1.17 -16.88 1.44
CA THR A 381 -0.47 -18.15 1.27
C THR A 381 0.24 -18.30 -0.07
N SER A 382 -0.09 -17.48 -1.07
CA SER A 382 0.52 -17.56 -2.42
C SER A 382 1.98 -17.09 -2.47
N SER A 383 2.43 -16.38 -1.44
CA SER A 383 3.82 -15.89 -1.32
C SER A 383 4.70 -16.80 -0.47
N GLU A 384 4.12 -17.77 0.24
CA GLU A 384 4.87 -18.67 1.10
C GLU A 384 5.76 -19.61 0.28
N ASN A 385 6.98 -19.86 0.74
CA ASN A 385 7.87 -20.85 0.15
C ASN A 385 8.72 -21.53 1.23
N PRO A 386 9.24 -22.74 1.00
CA PRO A 386 9.96 -23.49 2.03
C PRO A 386 11.16 -22.75 2.63
N ASN A 387 11.87 -21.94 1.82
CA ASN A 387 13.07 -21.24 2.24
C ASN A 387 12.74 -20.02 3.12
N SER A 388 11.72 -19.24 2.76
CA SER A 388 11.24 -18.15 3.62
C SER A 388 10.67 -18.68 4.93
N THR A 389 9.87 -19.76 4.88
CA THR A 389 9.36 -20.45 6.09
C THR A 389 10.50 -20.93 6.98
N ALA A 390 11.54 -21.53 6.42
CA ALA A 390 12.72 -21.97 7.18
C ALA A 390 13.45 -20.80 7.86
N GLY A 391 13.62 -19.67 7.16
CA GLY A 391 14.25 -18.47 7.73
C GLY A 391 13.44 -17.87 8.89
N VAL A 392 12.11 -17.82 8.75
CA VAL A 392 11.21 -17.37 9.81
C VAL A 392 11.27 -18.30 11.02
N MET A 393 11.15 -19.61 10.81
CA MET A 393 11.19 -20.60 11.90
C MET A 393 12.51 -20.60 12.64
N ALA A 394 13.63 -20.45 11.93
CA ALA A 394 14.96 -20.39 12.53
C ALA A 394 15.18 -19.15 13.41
N THR A 395 14.36 -18.11 13.23
CA THR A 395 14.44 -16.83 13.97
C THR A 395 13.16 -16.53 14.74
N ALA A 396 12.36 -17.54 15.05
CA ALA A 396 11.06 -17.36 15.70
C ALA A 396 11.21 -16.61 17.03
N GLY A 397 10.42 -15.55 17.20
CA GLY A 397 10.47 -14.66 18.36
C GLY A 397 11.66 -13.70 18.43
N GLU A 398 12.61 -13.71 17.48
CA GLU A 398 13.75 -12.78 17.50
C GLU A 398 13.38 -11.42 16.91
N VAL A 399 13.78 -10.36 17.62
CA VAL A 399 13.53 -8.96 17.27
C VAL A 399 14.75 -8.09 17.51
N LEU A 400 14.79 -6.94 16.84
CA LEU A 400 15.81 -5.91 17.01
C LEU A 400 15.36 -4.89 18.05
N THR A 401 16.21 -4.65 19.04
CA THR A 401 15.94 -3.65 20.08
C THR A 401 17.06 -2.62 20.21
N TYR A 402 16.69 -1.41 20.62
CA TYR A 402 17.59 -0.34 20.98
C TYR A 402 17.12 0.25 22.31
N GLN A 403 18.00 0.24 23.33
CA GLN A 403 17.67 0.69 24.69
C GLN A 403 16.41 0.00 25.26
N GLY A 404 16.31 -1.32 25.05
CA GLY A 404 15.21 -2.15 25.57
C GLY A 404 13.86 -1.98 24.85
N LYS A 405 13.82 -1.27 23.71
CA LYS A 405 12.60 -1.09 22.91
C LYS A 405 12.79 -1.69 21.53
N VAL A 406 11.78 -2.40 21.03
CA VAL A 406 11.75 -2.88 19.65
C VAL A 406 11.82 -1.70 18.70
N ILE A 407 12.74 -1.77 17.74
CA ILE A 407 12.98 -0.69 16.79
C ILE A 407 12.03 -0.79 15.60
N SER A 408 11.77 0.35 14.94
CA SER A 408 11.18 0.35 13.60
C SER A 408 12.24 -0.08 12.59
N ALA A 409 12.35 -1.39 12.36
CA ALA A 409 13.35 -1.99 11.46
C ALA A 409 12.91 -1.87 9.99
N VAL A 410 12.89 -0.65 9.48
CA VAL A 410 12.54 -0.38 8.07
C VAL A 410 13.57 -0.98 7.11
N PHE A 411 13.11 -1.37 5.93
CA PHE A 411 13.93 -1.96 4.88
C PHE A 411 13.41 -1.53 3.50
N SER A 412 14.27 -1.61 2.49
CA SER A 412 13.90 -1.30 1.11
C SER A 412 14.57 -2.26 0.13
N SER A 413 14.04 -2.37 -1.08
CA SER A 413 14.54 -3.33 -2.06
C SER A 413 16.03 -3.14 -2.36
N ASN A 414 16.43 -1.92 -2.69
CA ASN A 414 17.81 -1.62 -3.05
C ASN A 414 18.17 -0.20 -2.63
N ALA A 415 19.24 -0.01 -1.87
CA ALA A 415 19.66 1.31 -1.41
C ALA A 415 20.45 2.10 -2.48
N GLY A 416 20.72 1.51 -3.65
CA GLY A 416 21.46 2.15 -4.73
C GLY A 416 22.95 2.29 -4.45
N GLY A 417 23.49 1.50 -3.52
CA GLY A 417 24.89 1.50 -3.11
C GLY A 417 25.17 2.18 -1.77
N VAL A 418 24.19 2.91 -1.21
CA VAL A 418 24.35 3.66 0.04
C VAL A 418 23.01 3.89 0.75
N THR A 419 22.95 3.63 2.06
CA THR A 419 21.73 3.82 2.87
C THR A 419 21.37 5.29 3.01
N ALA A 420 20.07 5.58 3.02
CA ALA A 420 19.56 6.94 3.21
C ALA A 420 19.64 7.38 4.67
N ASP A 421 19.76 8.69 4.90
CA ASP A 421 19.61 9.32 6.21
C ASP A 421 18.14 9.69 6.48
N ASN A 422 17.57 9.24 7.61
CA ASN A 422 16.16 9.48 7.89
C ASN A 422 15.84 10.96 8.15
N ALA A 423 16.76 11.66 8.84
CA ALA A 423 16.53 13.03 9.30
C ALA A 423 16.53 14.04 8.15
N SER A 424 17.37 13.82 7.13
CA SER A 424 17.53 14.75 6.01
C SER A 424 16.97 14.25 4.69
N GLU A 425 16.82 12.94 4.46
CA GLU A 425 16.50 12.40 3.12
C GLU A 425 15.18 11.63 3.03
N VAL A 426 14.54 11.28 4.15
CA VAL A 426 13.34 10.41 4.15
C VAL A 426 12.15 11.03 4.87
N TRP A 427 12.06 10.91 6.20
CA TRP A 427 10.87 11.33 6.97
C TRP A 427 11.12 12.44 8.00
N GLY A 428 12.35 12.92 8.16
CA GLY A 428 12.65 14.09 9.00
C GLY A 428 12.88 13.77 10.48
N SER A 429 12.92 12.50 10.88
CA SER A 429 13.17 12.09 12.27
C SER A 429 14.56 11.48 12.45
N SER A 430 15.23 11.79 13.56
CA SER A 430 16.48 11.14 13.92
C SER A 430 16.20 9.76 14.52
N SER A 431 16.96 8.76 14.09
CA SER A 431 16.86 7.38 14.61
C SER A 431 18.28 6.85 14.80
N PRO A 432 18.81 6.82 16.05
CA PRO A 432 20.21 6.47 16.31
C PRO A 432 20.64 5.09 15.80
N TYR A 433 19.67 4.19 15.59
CA TYR A 433 19.88 2.85 15.06
C TYR A 433 19.76 2.77 13.52
N LEU A 434 19.21 3.78 12.83
CA LEU A 434 19.14 3.85 11.37
C LEU A 434 20.18 4.86 10.87
N ALA A 435 21.44 4.42 10.79
CA ALA A 435 22.49 5.28 10.27
C ALA A 435 22.42 5.37 8.73
N GLY A 436 22.34 6.61 8.24
CA GLY A 436 22.49 6.92 6.81
C GLY A 436 23.96 6.95 6.37
N GLY A 437 24.19 6.86 5.07
CA GLY A 437 25.52 6.96 4.47
C GLY A 437 26.36 5.68 4.59
N ILE A 438 25.78 4.55 4.99
CA ILE A 438 26.48 3.27 5.02
C ILE A 438 26.51 2.72 3.59
N SER A 439 27.70 2.29 3.12
CA SER A 439 27.81 1.57 1.84
C SER A 439 26.93 0.32 1.85
N SER A 440 26.31 -0.02 0.73
CA SER A 440 25.48 -1.24 0.60
C SER A 440 25.90 -1.98 -0.68
N PRO A 441 26.21 -3.29 -0.63
CA PRO A 441 26.63 -4.06 -1.80
C PRO A 441 25.42 -4.45 -2.66
N ASP A 442 24.87 -3.45 -3.34
CA ASP A 442 23.58 -3.49 -4.05
C ASP A 442 23.69 -3.83 -5.56
N ASP A 443 24.88 -4.22 -6.01
CA ASP A 443 25.24 -4.43 -7.42
C ASP A 443 24.61 -5.68 -8.05
N GLY A 444 24.19 -6.65 -7.24
CA GLY A 444 23.64 -7.94 -7.68
C GLY A 444 22.67 -7.89 -8.87
N PRO A 445 21.64 -7.01 -8.91
CA PRO A 445 20.73 -6.93 -10.06
C PRO A 445 21.37 -6.50 -11.38
N GLN A 446 22.54 -5.86 -11.32
CA GLN A 446 23.32 -5.40 -12.47
C GLN A 446 24.37 -6.44 -12.92
N ASP A 447 24.68 -7.44 -12.09
CA ASP A 447 25.67 -8.47 -12.39
C ASP A 447 25.35 -9.17 -13.74
N GLY A 448 26.36 -9.23 -14.61
CA GLY A 448 26.25 -9.86 -15.93
C GLY A 448 25.46 -9.08 -16.99
N LYS A 449 24.98 -7.86 -16.68
CA LYS A 449 24.29 -7.00 -17.66
C LYS A 449 25.30 -6.17 -18.48
N PRO A 450 25.12 -6.06 -19.81
CA PRO A 450 25.98 -5.23 -20.65
C PRO A 450 25.83 -3.74 -20.35
N ASP A 451 26.88 -2.99 -20.67
CA ASP A 451 26.79 -1.55 -20.79
C ASP A 451 26.18 -1.14 -22.14
N TRP A 452 25.73 0.11 -22.19
CA TRP A 452 25.19 0.77 -23.37
C TRP A 452 25.88 2.11 -23.56
N TYR A 453 26.08 2.51 -24.81
CA TYR A 453 26.48 3.86 -25.14
C TYR A 453 25.24 4.71 -25.34
N ASP A 454 25.19 5.85 -24.66
CA ASP A 454 24.33 6.98 -25.05
C ASP A 454 25.00 7.60 -26.28
N VAL A 455 24.31 7.56 -27.41
CA VAL A 455 24.85 7.97 -28.69
C VAL A 455 23.95 8.96 -29.38
N ALA A 456 24.57 9.72 -30.28
CA ALA A 456 23.89 10.59 -31.20
C ALA A 456 24.26 10.27 -32.64
N LEU A 457 23.25 10.37 -33.49
CA LEU A 457 23.36 10.23 -34.94
C LEU A 457 23.61 11.59 -35.61
N ASP A 458 24.07 11.54 -36.85
CA ASP A 458 24.17 12.69 -37.76
C ASP A 458 22.83 13.43 -37.95
N SER A 459 21.73 12.69 -37.97
CA SER A 459 20.35 13.21 -38.01
C SER A 459 19.95 14.01 -36.77
N GLY A 460 20.80 14.09 -35.75
CA GLY A 460 20.51 14.72 -34.46
C GLY A 460 19.72 13.83 -33.51
N LYS A 461 19.26 12.64 -33.92
CA LYS A 461 18.60 11.70 -33.01
C LYS A 461 19.57 11.19 -31.94
N ARG A 462 19.12 11.16 -30.69
CA ARG A 462 19.83 10.58 -29.53
C ARG A 462 19.14 9.30 -29.09
N GLY A 463 19.90 8.35 -28.58
CA GLY A 463 19.38 7.14 -27.96
C GLY A 463 20.51 6.22 -27.49
N TYR A 464 20.17 4.97 -27.20
CA TYR A 464 21.11 4.00 -26.62
C TYR A 464 21.37 2.84 -27.57
N ILE A 465 22.63 2.44 -27.69
CA ILE A 465 23.06 1.24 -28.40
C ILE A 465 23.91 0.38 -27.45
N ARG A 466 23.67 -0.94 -27.47
CA ARG A 466 24.39 -1.90 -26.63
C ARG A 466 25.89 -1.88 -26.95
N SER A 467 26.73 -1.89 -25.93
CA SER A 467 28.17 -1.61 -26.09
C SER A 467 28.94 -2.60 -26.95
N ASP A 468 28.50 -3.87 -27.00
CA ASP A 468 29.06 -4.93 -27.85
C ASP A 468 28.72 -4.78 -29.34
N LEU A 469 27.84 -3.84 -29.70
CA LEU A 469 27.49 -3.53 -31.10
C LEU A 469 28.27 -2.34 -31.66
N LEU A 470 29.18 -1.76 -30.86
CA LEU A 470 29.96 -0.57 -31.20
C LEU A 470 31.45 -0.78 -30.93
N ALA A 471 32.29 -0.33 -31.86
CA ALA A 471 33.74 -0.25 -31.71
C ALA A 471 34.20 1.20 -31.59
N ASP A 472 35.11 1.48 -30.66
CA ASP A 472 35.71 2.81 -30.48
C ASP A 472 36.64 3.12 -31.67
N THR A 473 36.44 4.27 -32.31
CA THR A 473 37.26 4.72 -33.43
C THR A 473 38.12 5.94 -33.08
N GLY A 474 38.18 6.30 -31.79
CA GLY A 474 38.87 7.50 -31.33
C GLY A 474 38.05 8.78 -31.54
N PRO A 475 38.61 9.94 -31.18
CA PRO A 475 37.95 11.22 -31.35
C PRO A 475 37.95 11.67 -32.81
N ASN A 476 36.95 12.45 -33.21
CA ASN A 476 36.95 13.18 -34.47
C ASN A 476 37.84 14.44 -34.42
N ALA A 477 37.89 15.20 -35.52
CA ALA A 477 38.65 16.46 -35.60
C ALA A 477 38.22 17.52 -34.55
N ALA A 478 37.00 17.41 -34.01
CA ALA A 478 36.50 18.27 -32.94
C ALA A 478 36.77 17.70 -31.54
N GLY A 479 37.52 16.60 -31.40
CA GLY A 479 37.81 15.96 -30.11
C GLY A 479 36.68 15.08 -29.56
N VAL A 480 35.59 14.89 -30.32
CA VAL A 480 34.40 14.16 -29.88
C VAL A 480 34.57 12.67 -30.15
N LYS A 481 34.36 11.83 -29.12
CA LYS A 481 34.49 10.38 -29.22
C LYS A 481 33.53 9.78 -30.26
N GLN A 482 34.09 9.15 -31.28
CA GLN A 482 33.34 8.43 -32.31
C GLN A 482 33.37 6.92 -32.08
N MET A 483 32.27 6.29 -32.45
CA MET A 483 32.10 4.85 -32.43
C MET A 483 31.59 4.39 -33.79
N LYS A 484 31.91 3.16 -34.16
CA LYS A 484 31.44 2.52 -35.40
C LYS A 484 30.55 1.34 -35.07
N VAL A 485 29.41 1.25 -35.74
CA VAL A 485 28.52 0.08 -35.68
C VAL A 485 29.24 -1.11 -36.30
N ILE A 486 29.34 -2.21 -35.54
CA ILE A 486 30.04 -3.45 -35.96
C ILE A 486 29.11 -4.63 -36.22
N ALA A 487 27.80 -4.43 -36.09
CA ALA A 487 26.79 -5.44 -36.39
C ALA A 487 25.67 -4.81 -37.23
N ASP A 488 25.31 -5.45 -38.35
CA ASP A 488 24.24 -4.95 -39.20
C ASP A 488 22.89 -5.02 -38.49
N GLY A 489 22.05 -3.99 -38.66
CA GLY A 489 20.77 -3.88 -37.98
C GLY A 489 20.85 -3.50 -36.49
N ALA A 490 21.99 -2.97 -36.01
CA ALA A 490 22.10 -2.46 -34.66
C ALA A 490 21.00 -1.42 -34.38
N THR A 491 20.25 -1.60 -33.28
CA THR A 491 19.06 -0.78 -32.99
C THR A 491 19.40 0.34 -32.01
N LEU A 492 19.06 1.58 -32.39
CA LEU A 492 19.02 2.73 -31.49
C LEU A 492 17.70 2.71 -30.70
N ARG A 493 17.78 2.84 -29.38
CA ARG A 493 16.62 2.71 -28.49
C ARG A 493 16.43 3.91 -27.56
N GLY A 494 15.20 4.12 -27.08
CA GLY A 494 14.85 5.21 -26.16
C GLY A 494 15.50 5.07 -24.78
N ARG A 495 15.71 3.83 -24.32
CA ARG A 495 16.39 3.50 -23.06
C ARG A 495 17.49 2.45 -23.30
N PRO A 496 18.45 2.29 -22.36
CA PRO A 496 19.46 1.24 -22.43
C PRO A 496 18.86 -0.14 -22.09
N ASP A 497 17.82 -0.55 -22.82
CA ASP A 497 17.09 -1.81 -22.66
C ASP A 497 16.71 -2.38 -24.02
N VAL A 498 16.99 -3.67 -24.23
CA VAL A 498 16.59 -4.41 -25.44
C VAL A 498 15.06 -4.46 -25.63
N ALA A 499 14.29 -4.35 -24.54
CA ALA A 499 12.83 -4.37 -24.60
C ALA A 499 12.20 -2.99 -24.87
N SER A 500 12.98 -1.90 -24.77
CA SER A 500 12.49 -0.54 -25.01
C SER A 500 12.21 -0.26 -26.49
N GLN A 501 11.41 0.78 -26.77
CA GLN A 501 11.05 1.19 -28.13
C GLN A 501 12.29 1.38 -29.01
N ALA A 502 12.28 0.73 -30.17
CA ALA A 502 13.25 0.97 -31.23
C ALA A 502 12.96 2.33 -31.88
N LEU A 503 13.95 3.21 -31.90
CA LEU A 503 13.87 4.52 -32.55
C LEU A 503 14.26 4.41 -34.04
N THR A 504 15.28 3.61 -34.33
CA THR A 504 15.73 3.28 -35.70
C THR A 504 16.72 2.11 -35.67
N THR A 505 16.97 1.48 -36.81
CA THR A 505 18.08 0.55 -37.03
C THR A 505 19.20 1.23 -37.82
N LEU A 506 20.44 0.81 -37.58
CA LEU A 506 21.64 1.36 -38.21
C LEU A 506 22.36 0.26 -39.02
N PRO A 507 22.78 0.56 -40.26
CA PRO A 507 23.62 -0.33 -41.05
C PRO A 507 24.99 -0.59 -40.40
N LEU A 508 25.60 -1.72 -40.77
CA LEU A 508 27.00 -1.98 -40.47
C LEU A 508 27.90 -0.83 -40.93
N GLY A 509 28.80 -0.39 -40.05
CA GLY A 509 29.80 0.63 -40.35
C GLY A 509 29.33 2.07 -40.17
N THR A 510 28.06 2.31 -39.81
CA THR A 510 27.58 3.64 -39.43
C THR A 510 28.41 4.22 -38.29
N THR A 511 28.84 5.46 -38.45
CA THR A 511 29.55 6.22 -37.41
C THR A 511 28.55 6.94 -36.53
N VAL A 512 28.73 6.85 -35.21
CA VAL A 512 27.94 7.56 -34.20
C VAL A 512 28.86 8.30 -33.23
N VAL A 513 28.33 9.32 -32.58
CA VAL A 513 29.03 10.02 -31.50
C VAL A 513 28.62 9.42 -30.16
N SER A 514 29.58 9.11 -29.29
CA SER A 514 29.31 8.69 -27.91
C SER A 514 29.20 9.91 -27.00
N LEU A 515 28.06 10.05 -26.33
CA LEU A 515 27.78 11.06 -25.31
C LEU A 515 28.11 10.56 -23.90
N GLY A 516 28.13 9.24 -23.73
CA GLY A 516 28.47 8.58 -22.48
C GLY A 516 28.29 7.07 -22.56
N LYS A 517 28.61 6.41 -21.45
CA LYS A 517 28.37 4.99 -21.26
C LYS A 517 27.54 4.81 -19.99
N VAL A 518 26.48 4.04 -20.07
CA VAL A 518 25.55 3.77 -18.97
C VAL A 518 25.33 2.26 -18.83
N PRO A 519 25.09 1.75 -17.62
CA PRO A 519 24.68 0.37 -17.44
C PRO A 519 23.33 0.10 -18.12
N GLN A 520 23.06 -1.16 -18.51
CA GLN A 520 21.72 -1.57 -18.91
C GLN A 520 20.69 -1.19 -17.87
N TYR A 521 19.54 -0.70 -18.34
CA TYR A 521 18.38 -0.39 -17.53
C TYR A 521 17.93 -1.63 -16.75
N THR A 522 17.74 -1.45 -15.45
CA THR A 522 17.05 -2.37 -14.55
C THR A 522 16.12 -1.58 -13.65
N ALA A 523 15.33 -2.25 -12.83
CA ALA A 523 14.54 -1.56 -11.79
C ALA A 523 15.41 -0.81 -10.76
N TYR A 524 16.72 -1.08 -10.72
CA TYR A 524 17.65 -0.59 -9.69
C TYR A 524 18.76 0.31 -10.25
N SER A 525 18.92 0.36 -11.57
CA SER A 525 19.78 1.29 -12.30
C SER A 525 19.01 1.72 -13.53
N TRP A 526 18.44 2.92 -13.49
CA TRP A 526 17.38 3.30 -14.40
C TRP A 526 17.63 4.66 -15.04
N VAL A 527 17.11 4.80 -16.25
CA VAL A 527 17.02 6.03 -17.03
C VAL A 527 15.59 6.07 -17.57
N GLU A 528 14.84 7.11 -17.23
CA GLU A 528 13.49 7.31 -17.73
C GLU A 528 13.49 7.88 -19.15
N GLU A 529 12.38 7.69 -19.87
CA GLU A 529 12.15 8.45 -21.09
C GLU A 529 12.05 9.95 -20.77
N PRO A 530 12.44 10.84 -21.71
CA PRO A 530 12.32 12.28 -21.51
C PRO A 530 10.88 12.70 -21.18
N SER A 531 10.69 13.42 -20.08
CA SER A 531 9.41 14.02 -19.71
C SER A 531 9.28 15.44 -20.27
N THR A 532 8.10 15.78 -20.80
CA THR A 532 7.79 17.14 -21.26
C THR A 532 7.55 18.10 -20.09
N PRO A 533 7.59 19.44 -20.31
CA PRO A 533 7.22 20.43 -19.31
C PRO A 533 5.87 20.19 -18.66
N ASP A 534 4.86 19.85 -19.47
CA ASP A 534 3.48 19.67 -19.00
C ASP A 534 3.33 18.38 -18.19
N GLN A 535 3.97 17.28 -18.63
CA GLN A 535 3.97 16.02 -17.88
C GLN A 535 4.62 16.17 -16.49
N LEU A 536 5.72 16.92 -16.41
CA LEU A 536 6.38 17.18 -15.14
C LEU A 536 5.56 18.14 -14.26
N LEU A 537 4.93 19.15 -14.87
CA LEU A 537 4.00 20.06 -14.18
C LEU A 537 2.84 19.30 -13.52
N ASP A 538 2.18 18.42 -14.28
CA ASP A 538 1.06 17.60 -13.79
C ASP A 538 1.47 16.74 -12.59
N SER A 539 2.69 16.18 -12.62
CA SER A 539 3.20 15.39 -11.51
C SER A 539 3.51 16.24 -10.27
N LEU A 540 4.15 17.39 -10.45
CA LEU A 540 4.47 18.33 -9.36
C LEU A 540 3.20 18.89 -8.71
N ASN A 541 2.16 19.17 -9.51
CA ASN A 541 0.90 19.71 -9.03
C ASN A 541 0.05 18.73 -8.21
N LYS A 542 0.52 17.49 -8.00
CA LYS A 542 0.00 16.60 -6.95
C LYS A 542 0.38 17.05 -5.54
N PHE A 543 1.42 17.86 -5.41
CA PHE A 543 1.95 18.36 -4.13
C PHE A 543 2.00 19.89 -4.05
N PHE A 544 2.05 20.56 -5.20
CA PHE A 544 2.19 22.01 -5.32
C PHE A 544 1.06 22.61 -6.17
N ASN A 545 1.02 23.93 -6.30
CA ASN A 545 0.08 24.67 -7.16
C ASN A 545 0.87 25.60 -8.09
N LEU A 546 1.61 25.01 -9.03
CA LEU A 546 2.41 25.73 -10.02
C LEU A 546 1.53 26.12 -11.22
N ASN A 547 1.61 27.38 -11.64
CA ASN A 547 0.73 27.97 -12.66
C ASN A 547 1.45 28.27 -13.99
N ALA A 548 2.70 27.82 -14.14
CA ALA A 548 3.51 28.06 -15.33
C ALA A 548 4.18 26.75 -15.80
N PRO A 549 4.38 26.56 -17.12
CA PRO A 549 5.10 25.41 -17.64
C PRO A 549 6.50 25.27 -17.02
N VAL A 550 6.93 24.04 -16.78
CA VAL A 550 8.24 23.74 -16.20
C VAL A 550 9.33 23.95 -17.25
N GLN A 551 10.09 25.04 -17.12
CA GLN A 551 11.18 25.40 -18.03
C GLN A 551 12.54 24.92 -17.50
N THR A 552 12.72 24.97 -16.17
CA THR A 552 13.95 24.56 -15.50
C THR A 552 13.64 23.82 -14.20
N VAL A 553 14.46 22.82 -13.90
CA VAL A 553 14.41 22.05 -12.64
C VAL A 553 15.83 21.82 -12.15
N GLU A 554 16.17 22.34 -10.97
CA GLU A 554 17.50 22.21 -10.40
C GLU A 554 17.45 21.45 -9.08
N ILE A 555 18.45 20.59 -8.86
CA ILE A 555 18.68 19.98 -7.55
C ILE A 555 19.48 20.99 -6.73
N THR A 556 18.84 21.61 -5.75
CA THR A 556 19.47 22.66 -4.92
C THR A 556 20.16 22.09 -3.69
N ALA A 557 19.71 20.92 -3.21
CA ALA A 557 20.36 20.24 -2.10
C ALA A 557 20.30 18.71 -2.24
N ARG A 558 21.32 18.06 -1.68
CA ARG A 558 21.40 16.61 -1.50
C ARG A 558 21.77 16.30 -0.05
N GLY A 559 21.28 15.17 0.45
CA GLY A 559 21.66 14.68 1.76
C GLY A 559 22.96 13.86 1.74
N PRO A 560 23.34 13.28 2.89
CA PRO A 560 24.60 12.56 3.07
C PRO A 560 24.79 11.35 2.15
N SER A 561 23.71 10.72 1.69
CA SER A 561 23.78 9.59 0.75
C SER A 561 23.78 10.02 -0.72
N GLY A 562 23.67 11.33 -0.98
CA GLY A 562 23.54 11.90 -2.32
C GLY A 562 22.10 11.93 -2.83
N ARG A 563 21.10 11.54 -2.03
CA ARG A 563 19.69 11.65 -2.40
C ARG A 563 19.26 13.10 -2.48
N VAL A 564 18.35 13.39 -3.40
CA VAL A 564 17.75 14.71 -3.57
C VAL A 564 16.90 15.05 -2.35
N THR A 565 17.14 16.22 -1.76
CA THR A 565 16.37 16.73 -0.62
C THR A 565 15.54 17.96 -0.98
N GLU A 566 16.09 18.83 -1.83
CA GLU A 566 15.45 20.06 -2.27
C GLU A 566 15.64 20.28 -3.78
N LEU A 567 14.62 20.89 -4.40
CA LEU A 567 14.64 21.28 -5.80
C LEU A 567 14.22 22.74 -5.95
N SER A 568 14.63 23.37 -7.04
CA SER A 568 14.00 24.59 -7.57
C SER A 568 13.32 24.28 -8.90
N VAL A 569 12.16 24.91 -9.13
CA VAL A 569 11.46 24.88 -10.42
C VAL A 569 11.30 26.31 -10.89
N ASN A 570 11.77 26.60 -12.11
CA ASN A 570 11.77 27.97 -12.66
C ASN A 570 12.41 29.00 -11.70
N GLY A 571 13.50 28.59 -11.03
CA GLY A 571 14.20 29.39 -10.01
C GLY A 571 13.48 29.53 -8.67
N SER A 572 12.24 29.04 -8.55
CA SER A 572 11.49 29.06 -7.29
C SER A 572 11.78 27.80 -6.47
N PRO A 573 12.22 27.91 -5.20
CA PRO A 573 12.51 26.74 -4.38
C PRO A 573 11.22 26.00 -4.00
N LEU A 574 11.28 24.67 -4.07
CA LEU A 574 10.22 23.76 -3.65
C LEU A 574 10.75 22.85 -2.55
N THR A 575 9.99 22.72 -1.47
CA THR A 575 10.35 21.86 -0.33
C THR A 575 9.18 20.95 0.03
N LEU A 576 9.52 19.72 0.41
CA LEU A 576 8.57 18.73 0.92
C LEU A 576 8.94 18.40 2.35
N LYS A 577 7.94 18.23 3.22
CA LYS A 577 8.15 17.87 4.62
C LYS A 577 8.92 16.54 4.78
N ALA A 578 8.63 15.59 3.91
CA ALA A 578 9.32 14.30 3.81
C ALA A 578 9.98 14.21 2.43
N PRO A 579 11.32 14.32 2.33
CA PRO A 579 11.99 14.35 1.03
C PRO A 579 11.80 13.09 0.16
N ASP A 580 11.48 11.92 0.75
CA ASP A 580 11.14 10.71 -0.02
C ASP A 580 9.93 10.92 -0.95
N ASN A 581 9.04 11.88 -0.64
CA ASN A 581 7.91 12.24 -1.50
C ASN A 581 8.33 12.82 -2.85
N TRP A 582 9.59 13.21 -3.04
CA TRP A 582 10.12 13.58 -4.36
C TRP A 582 9.99 12.44 -5.37
N ARG A 583 9.96 11.17 -4.93
CA ARG A 583 9.69 10.03 -5.80
C ARG A 583 8.37 10.19 -6.52
N THR A 584 7.30 10.44 -5.76
CA THR A 584 5.95 10.61 -6.30
C THR A 584 5.82 11.93 -7.05
N ALA A 585 6.38 13.02 -6.52
CA ALA A 585 6.30 14.36 -7.13
C ALA A 585 6.99 14.41 -8.50
N LEU A 586 8.05 13.62 -8.72
CA LEU A 586 8.79 13.53 -9.98
C LEU A 586 8.33 12.39 -10.90
N GLY A 587 7.07 11.96 -10.80
CA GLY A 587 6.50 10.96 -11.71
C GLY A 587 6.60 9.52 -11.22
N SER A 588 6.65 9.31 -9.89
CA SER A 588 6.77 7.99 -9.26
C SER A 588 8.06 7.24 -9.62
N VAL A 589 9.19 7.95 -9.56
CA VAL A 589 10.52 7.36 -9.75
C VAL A 589 10.91 6.40 -8.63
N ARG A 590 11.89 5.52 -8.91
CA ARG A 590 12.18 4.34 -8.07
C ARG A 590 12.86 4.73 -6.76
N SER A 591 13.64 5.80 -6.74
CA SER A 591 14.32 6.35 -5.56
C SER A 591 14.56 7.86 -5.72
N THR A 592 14.95 8.54 -4.65
CA THR A 592 15.46 9.93 -4.69
C THR A 592 16.96 10.02 -4.96
N LEU A 593 17.65 8.87 -5.11
CA LEU A 593 19.07 8.82 -5.50
C LEU A 593 19.16 8.95 -7.02
N LEU A 594 18.91 10.17 -7.50
CA LEU A 594 18.71 10.47 -8.91
C LEU A 594 19.48 11.71 -9.36
N ASN A 595 19.55 11.85 -10.68
CA ASN A 595 19.99 13.01 -11.43
C ASN A 595 18.88 13.42 -12.40
N ILE A 596 18.82 14.72 -12.68
CA ILE A 596 17.90 15.30 -13.67
C ILE A 596 18.75 15.95 -14.75
N GLU A 597 18.64 15.46 -15.98
CA GLU A 597 19.19 16.11 -17.15
C GLU A 597 18.14 17.05 -17.76
N GLN A 598 18.52 18.30 -18.01
CA GLN A 598 17.67 19.31 -18.65
C GLN A 598 18.14 19.50 -20.10
N THR A 599 17.40 18.96 -21.06
CA THR A 599 17.90 18.82 -22.43
C THR A 599 18.05 20.16 -23.17
N ALA A 600 17.21 21.16 -22.89
CA ALA A 600 17.30 22.47 -23.57
C ALA A 600 18.20 23.49 -22.86
N ARG A 601 18.62 23.22 -21.63
CA ARG A 601 19.28 24.24 -20.81
C ARG A 601 20.69 24.53 -21.34
N MET A 602 21.04 25.79 -21.59
CA MET A 602 22.41 26.19 -21.96
C MET A 602 22.68 27.64 -21.54
N THR A 603 23.89 27.91 -21.06
CA THR A 603 24.38 29.27 -20.76
C THR A 603 25.29 29.74 -21.89
N VAL A 604 24.97 30.89 -22.48
CA VAL A 604 25.74 31.54 -23.54
C VAL A 604 26.39 32.81 -22.97
N LEU A 605 27.71 32.93 -23.05
CA LEU A 605 28.44 34.14 -22.70
C LEU A 605 28.47 35.08 -23.92
N GLY A 606 27.81 36.23 -23.81
CA GLY A 606 27.80 37.24 -24.86
C GLY A 606 29.10 38.06 -24.91
N ALA A 607 29.36 38.70 -26.06
CA ALA A 607 30.54 39.56 -26.25
C ALA A 607 30.61 40.76 -25.28
N ASN A 608 29.49 41.13 -24.66
CA ASN A 608 29.42 42.16 -23.62
C ASN A 608 29.73 41.62 -22.20
N GLY A 609 30.20 40.38 -22.07
CA GLY A 609 30.49 39.72 -20.80
C GLY A 609 29.24 39.29 -20.01
N LYS A 610 28.03 39.47 -20.55
CA LYS A 610 26.79 39.02 -19.89
C LYS A 610 26.43 37.61 -20.33
N THR A 611 25.98 36.80 -19.38
CA THR A 611 25.48 35.45 -19.65
C THR A 611 23.98 35.49 -19.95
N ARG A 612 23.55 34.67 -20.91
CA ARG A 612 22.15 34.39 -21.24
C ARG A 612 21.86 32.91 -21.03
N GLU A 613 20.77 32.57 -20.35
CA GLU A 613 20.33 31.17 -20.18
C GLU A 613 19.14 30.84 -21.11
N LEU A 614 19.28 29.78 -21.88
CA LEU A 614 18.20 29.13 -22.62
C LEU A 614 17.61 28.00 -21.76
N PRO A 615 16.29 27.74 -21.80
CA PRO A 615 15.27 28.44 -22.59
C PRO A 615 14.68 29.71 -21.92
N GLN A 616 15.16 30.13 -20.74
CA GLN A 616 14.58 31.24 -19.97
C GLN A 616 14.55 32.58 -20.73
N GLN A 617 15.47 32.82 -21.67
CA GLN A 617 15.55 34.07 -22.43
C GLN A 617 15.47 33.80 -23.95
N SER A 618 14.45 34.35 -24.64
CA SER A 618 14.16 34.15 -26.07
C SER A 618 15.12 34.86 -27.05
N GLY A 619 15.30 34.31 -28.27
CA GLY A 619 16.13 34.87 -29.35
C GLY A 619 16.93 33.82 -30.13
N SER A 620 17.30 34.10 -31.39
CA SER A 620 18.05 33.17 -32.26
C SER A 620 19.49 32.97 -31.79
N LEU A 621 19.97 31.72 -31.87
CA LEU A 621 21.36 31.36 -31.58
C LEU A 621 22.16 31.38 -32.88
N GLN A 622 23.30 32.06 -32.88
CA GLN A 622 24.25 32.04 -34.00
C GLN A 622 25.59 31.49 -33.52
N VAL A 623 26.25 30.73 -34.38
CA VAL A 623 27.59 30.16 -34.14
C VAL A 623 28.55 30.69 -35.20
N ILE A 624 29.77 31.06 -34.78
CA ILE A 624 30.85 31.43 -35.69
C ILE A 624 31.75 30.22 -35.83
N GLY A 625 31.90 29.72 -37.07
CA GLY A 625 32.78 28.59 -37.37
C GLY A 625 34.26 28.97 -37.32
N ALA A 626 35.15 27.97 -37.33
CA ALA A 626 36.60 28.20 -37.41
C ALA A 626 37.03 28.90 -38.72
N ASP A 627 36.16 28.90 -39.72
CA ASP A 627 36.25 29.65 -40.97
C ASP A 627 35.86 31.13 -40.84
N GLY A 628 35.39 31.56 -39.66
CA GLY A 628 34.92 32.92 -39.41
C GLY A 628 33.49 33.18 -39.91
N GLU A 629 32.80 32.18 -40.47
CA GLU A 629 31.44 32.35 -40.96
C GLU A 629 30.41 32.20 -39.83
N THR A 630 29.48 33.16 -39.77
CA THR A 630 28.33 33.12 -38.86
C THR A 630 27.20 32.29 -39.45
N ARG A 631 26.70 31.32 -38.69
CA ARG A 631 25.59 30.45 -39.07
C ARG A 631 24.49 30.49 -38.01
N GLN A 632 23.24 30.56 -38.44
CA GLN A 632 22.11 30.44 -37.54
C GLN A 632 21.92 28.97 -37.14
N VAL A 633 21.66 28.72 -35.85
CA VAL A 633 21.39 27.38 -35.35
C VAL A 633 19.88 27.15 -35.35
N ASP A 634 19.39 26.50 -36.40
CA ASP A 634 17.95 26.23 -36.62
C ASP A 634 17.57 24.76 -36.41
N GLY A 635 18.54 23.91 -36.06
CA GLY A 635 18.32 22.49 -35.82
C GLY A 635 17.53 22.22 -34.53
N GLU A 636 16.70 21.17 -34.52
CA GLU A 636 15.98 20.75 -33.31
C GLU A 636 16.93 20.31 -32.18
N ASN A 637 18.12 19.81 -32.54
CA ASN A 637 19.15 19.31 -31.64
C ASN A 637 20.53 19.91 -31.98
N LEU A 638 21.23 20.40 -30.98
CA LEU A 638 22.58 20.98 -31.07
C LEU A 638 23.58 20.13 -30.27
N PHE A 639 24.75 19.86 -30.86
CA PHE A 639 25.85 19.20 -30.17
C PHE A 639 26.75 20.24 -29.51
N VAL A 640 26.85 20.19 -28.19
CA VAL A 640 27.67 21.14 -27.41
C VAL A 640 28.75 20.37 -26.67
N MET A 641 29.98 20.84 -26.79
CA MET A 641 31.13 20.29 -26.07
C MET A 641 31.65 21.33 -25.08
N SER A 642 31.87 20.93 -23.83
CA SER A 642 32.52 21.78 -22.83
C SER A 642 34.02 21.92 -23.10
N ALA A 643 34.68 22.89 -22.46
CA ALA A 643 36.14 23.02 -22.48
C ALA A 643 36.88 21.77 -21.97
N SER A 644 36.22 20.94 -21.15
CA SER A 644 36.74 19.65 -20.66
C SER A 644 36.48 18.47 -21.61
N GLY A 645 35.96 18.71 -22.82
CA GLY A 645 35.68 17.67 -23.81
C GLY A 645 34.40 16.87 -23.55
N LYS A 646 33.55 17.28 -22.60
CA LYS A 646 32.27 16.61 -22.34
C LYS A 646 31.22 17.07 -23.35
N THR A 647 30.69 16.13 -24.12
CA THR A 647 29.65 16.38 -25.12
C THR A 647 28.26 16.09 -24.61
N ARG A 648 27.28 16.88 -25.04
CA ARG A 648 25.84 16.60 -24.85
C ARG A 648 25.01 17.14 -26.00
N VAL A 649 23.78 16.65 -26.10
CA VAL A 649 22.75 17.19 -27.01
C VAL A 649 21.95 18.26 -26.29
N VAL A 650 21.75 19.40 -26.93
CA VAL A 650 20.87 20.48 -26.50
C VAL A 650 19.66 20.53 -27.42
N THR A 651 18.46 20.38 -26.87
CA THR A 651 17.21 20.38 -27.65
C THR A 651 16.63 21.80 -27.74
N SER A 652 15.88 22.08 -28.80
CA SER A 652 15.18 23.37 -28.97
C SER A 652 14.02 23.58 -27.98
N LYS A 653 13.42 22.48 -27.50
CA LYS A 653 12.35 22.47 -26.50
C LYS A 653 12.83 21.80 -25.22
N PRO A 654 12.47 22.30 -24.02
CA PRO A 654 12.84 21.68 -22.76
C PRO A 654 12.25 20.28 -22.63
N SER A 655 13.05 19.36 -22.11
CA SER A 655 12.64 18.04 -21.64
C SER A 655 13.55 17.62 -20.49
N PHE A 656 13.06 16.70 -19.67
CA PHE A 656 13.71 16.29 -18.42
C PHE A 656 13.94 14.78 -18.43
N ILE A 657 15.20 14.35 -18.40
CA ILE A 657 15.57 12.94 -18.31
C ILE A 657 15.99 12.65 -16.88
N LEU A 658 15.24 11.78 -16.21
CA LEU A 658 15.54 11.36 -14.85
C LEU A 658 16.30 10.04 -14.90
N SER A 659 17.41 9.96 -14.20
CA SER A 659 18.18 8.73 -14.07
C SER A 659 18.64 8.52 -12.63
N GLY A 660 18.76 7.29 -12.18
CA GLY A 660 19.10 7.03 -10.79
C GLY A 660 19.39 5.59 -10.47
N LYS A 661 19.64 5.34 -9.18
CA LYS A 661 19.96 4.02 -8.64
C LYS A 661 19.08 3.69 -7.44
N GLY A 662 18.93 2.41 -7.16
CA GLY A 662 18.14 1.91 -6.04
C GLY A 662 16.63 1.93 -6.30
N TYR A 663 15.92 1.31 -5.37
CA TYR A 663 14.47 1.17 -5.38
C TYR A 663 13.96 1.21 -3.94
N GLY A 664 13.16 2.23 -3.62
CA GLY A 664 12.61 2.49 -2.30
C GLY A 664 13.27 3.68 -1.62
N HIS A 665 12.95 3.87 -0.34
CA HIS A 665 13.49 4.97 0.46
C HIS A 665 15.00 4.83 0.73
N GLY A 666 15.56 3.62 0.70
CA GLY A 666 16.99 3.37 0.96
C GLY A 666 17.39 3.43 2.44
N LEU A 667 16.48 3.81 3.33
CA LEU A 667 16.67 3.77 4.78
C LEU A 667 16.65 2.34 5.35
N GLY A 668 17.51 2.07 6.32
CA GLY A 668 17.58 0.78 7.02
C GLY A 668 18.25 -0.31 6.18
N MET A 669 17.71 -1.53 6.25
CA MET A 669 18.31 -2.68 5.55
C MET A 669 17.98 -2.64 4.05
N SER A 670 19.00 -2.80 3.20
CA SER A 670 18.77 -3.11 1.78
C SER A 670 18.59 -4.62 1.61
N GLN A 671 17.51 -5.03 0.95
CA GLN A 671 17.24 -6.44 0.67
C GLN A 671 18.32 -7.05 -0.24
N TYR A 672 18.65 -6.41 -1.37
CA TYR A 672 19.72 -6.90 -2.25
C TYR A 672 21.11 -6.83 -1.60
N GLY A 673 21.40 -5.79 -0.81
CA GLY A 673 22.64 -5.74 -0.05
C GLY A 673 22.73 -6.86 1.01
N ALA A 674 21.64 -7.18 1.73
CA ALA A 674 21.58 -8.32 2.64
C ALA A 674 21.80 -9.65 1.91
N LYS A 675 21.23 -9.83 0.72
CA LYS A 675 21.50 -10.99 -0.15
C LYS A 675 22.99 -11.11 -0.47
N LYS A 676 23.62 -10.03 -0.94
CA LYS A 676 25.02 -10.03 -1.34
C LYS A 676 25.95 -10.28 -0.14
N LEU A 677 25.66 -9.70 1.03
CA LEU A 677 26.39 -9.98 2.27
C LEU A 677 26.27 -11.46 2.68
N ALA A 678 25.09 -12.05 2.55
CA ALA A 678 24.89 -13.49 2.80
C ALA A 678 25.67 -14.36 1.80
N GLU A 679 25.70 -14.00 0.51
CA GLU A 679 26.53 -14.65 -0.52
C GLU A 679 28.03 -14.54 -0.23
N GLN A 680 28.45 -13.48 0.48
CA GLN A 680 29.81 -13.29 0.97
C GLN A 680 30.10 -14.02 2.29
N GLY A 681 29.16 -14.81 2.81
CA GLY A 681 29.33 -15.64 4.01
C GLY A 681 28.96 -14.97 5.34
N ASN A 682 28.33 -13.80 5.32
CA ASN A 682 27.82 -13.17 6.54
C ASN A 682 26.55 -13.88 7.03
N ASP A 683 26.48 -14.17 8.32
CA ASP A 683 25.23 -14.63 8.95
C ASP A 683 24.22 -13.49 9.12
N TYR A 684 22.97 -13.85 9.43
CA TYR A 684 21.90 -12.88 9.59
C TYR A 684 22.16 -11.86 10.70
N THR A 685 22.89 -12.23 11.76
CA THR A 685 23.20 -11.31 12.86
C THR A 685 24.19 -10.23 12.44
N ALA A 686 25.20 -10.61 11.66
CA ALA A 686 26.17 -9.70 11.07
C ALA A 686 25.48 -8.76 10.06
N ILE A 687 24.58 -9.29 9.22
CA ILE A 687 23.79 -8.50 8.28
C ILE A 687 22.92 -7.47 9.01
N LEU A 688 22.20 -7.88 10.06
CA LEU A 688 21.34 -6.96 10.82
C LEU A 688 22.16 -5.86 11.52
N LYS A 689 23.27 -6.21 12.15
CA LYS A 689 24.18 -5.23 12.80
C LYS A 689 24.92 -4.34 11.79
N TYR A 690 25.03 -4.78 10.54
CA TYR A 690 25.57 -3.97 9.47
C TYR A 690 24.65 -2.78 9.16
N TYR A 691 23.35 -3.02 9.03
CA TYR A 691 22.37 -1.98 8.68
C TYR A 691 21.79 -1.23 9.89
N TYR A 692 21.60 -1.92 11.02
CA TYR A 692 21.00 -1.35 12.23
C TYR A 692 22.07 -1.19 13.31
N LYS A 693 22.38 0.05 13.68
CA LYS A 693 23.49 0.37 14.60
C LYS A 693 23.08 0.31 16.06
N ASN A 694 23.99 -0.18 16.89
CA ASN A 694 23.83 -0.25 18.34
C ASN A 694 22.60 -1.04 18.81
N VAL A 695 22.11 -1.96 17.98
CA VAL A 695 20.96 -2.80 18.29
C VAL A 695 21.38 -4.09 18.96
N ALA A 696 20.50 -4.63 19.80
CA ALA A 696 20.55 -6.00 20.26
C ALA A 696 19.57 -6.86 19.43
N ILE A 697 19.89 -8.14 19.32
CA ILE A 697 18.94 -9.15 18.83
C ILE A 697 18.47 -9.89 20.09
N GLU A 698 17.20 -9.75 20.41
CA GLU A 698 16.59 -10.33 21.60
C GLU A 698 15.48 -11.28 21.18
N LYS A 699 15.36 -12.39 21.90
CA LYS A 699 14.25 -13.32 21.72
C LYS A 699 13.15 -12.95 22.69
N GLY A 700 12.00 -12.52 22.18
CA GLY A 700 10.87 -12.17 23.02
C GLY A 700 10.34 -13.39 23.78
N ALA A 701 9.83 -13.15 24.99
CA ALA A 701 8.97 -14.14 25.63
C ALA A 701 7.68 -14.31 24.79
N ALA A 702 7.23 -15.55 24.62
CA ALA A 702 5.92 -15.82 24.03
C ALA A 702 4.86 -15.09 24.88
N GLY A 703 4.02 -14.29 24.21
CA GLY A 703 3.09 -13.35 24.83
C GLY A 703 1.76 -13.97 25.25
#